data_AF-W6QH33-F1
#
_entry.id   AF-W6QH33-F1
#
_cell.length_a   1.000
_cell.length_b   1.000
_cell.length_c   1.000
_cell.angle_alpha   90.00
_cell.angle_beta   90.00
_cell.angle_gamma   90.00
#
_symmetry.space_group_name_H-M   'P 1'
#
loop_
_entity.id
_entity.type
_entity.pdbx_description
1 polymer ?
#
loop_
_entity_poly.entity_id
_entity_poly.type
_entity_poly.pdbx_seq_one_letter_code
_entity_poly.pdbx_strand_id
1 'polypeptide(L)'
;MLKPSWHSLVAIATLGSYTLANPLGYREVLGNASLNTEHLFGRDTTDEFDPADLSFITKMAAIGDSYSAGIGAGGRLGSYGDWACSRYDNAYPYLIHTDERLGDQAARTFQFESCSGAVTSDVLEKQIPALNADQQVILLSAGGNDVELSNILNHCIFRWASFTPDEVDVARLAANETTFFWKDSFNWENLALGCAGQLARTQEMIADDAFGKSLDTVITAAKLKLASDGMIYYTGYAKFFAEDLTSACDDVSWSIWTRDSGKLTTDHRKVMNELVDDVNAQIAAAVERAGSQVKFVNYDSYVGHFNGRFCEDGVDESTVESTTRTGLMFYELNTFDLGGSNPWKRSVDEVEDGTFEGSVNELAQITLWLDPNAKLSDQSMISDETVASIKSLAVSKVAPSATDSEKREIPNLLPDGYGRVFHPQPLLHQIIASLVIYEMANKNEQDNGLPEIPEKFSYNSCSYSGSSGSNDSNAPNRQQIAVASYINPLGDPASWERIFAYDTQKLSILVANVLNGPDYVVDEAWKSVIDQAASQGKKILGYVRTGYLGVSQQQFTTRLGSKDLADWASQIEQDVDKWFELYGTSLGGIFFDEGWPECGPNNIYADLYAYINKYTKNKYPGAFTVLNPGSPIAQCFENTMDTLLTFESSYETYISSYVPNDWTPKDPRKLWHIIYKVPQDQVATVAALASSRHAGLLEITDDDQPNPYDNLPSEAYMQALIGAVPGGTPLIGNPAKATSSHVAGLPSDVAISSSDYSSVTLTWSSVSNALGYAVYKDGALVLELPASLTRATVGMLDPGSSGISFEVRTVLASGSGGGSSRTISASTKSLPSDGPITNVSYTQNGDTVVYKADVLVPYAFVRLFIGINQDDQYSFNPTPVHGWPMDKPGLDSLGTQLHQIVNYLVEGNAFYSGFYEYTGTWNSKSKSNAEWSWSSIGVAPQSQSGYTYTWNVPLAGTDAVASEYLIQGQGYAPINNLCMGTLFMWSVL
;
A
#
# COMPACT_ATOMS: atom_id res chain seq x y z
N MET A 1 39.38 13.33 -11.52
CA MET A 1 39.03 12.58 -10.29
C MET A 1 37.52 12.41 -10.33
N LEU A 2 37.10 11.18 -10.63
CA LEU A 2 35.72 10.79 -10.90
C LEU A 2 34.98 10.54 -9.57
N LYS A 3 33.81 11.16 -9.40
CA LYS A 3 32.75 10.71 -8.47
C LYS A 3 31.60 10.18 -9.35
N PRO A 4 30.96 9.05 -8.99
CA PRO A 4 29.88 8.45 -9.78
C PRO A 4 28.54 9.09 -9.42
N SER A 5 27.78 9.52 -10.44
CA SER A 5 26.37 9.91 -10.34
C SER A 5 25.48 8.68 -10.47
N TRP A 6 24.59 8.51 -9.49
CA TRP A 6 23.57 7.46 -9.47
C TRP A 6 22.36 8.00 -10.23
N HIS A 7 22.01 7.34 -11.34
CA HIS A 7 20.78 7.61 -12.10
C HIS A 7 19.71 6.62 -11.61
N SER A 8 18.51 7.11 -11.28
CA SER A 8 17.35 6.29 -10.96
C SER A 8 16.14 6.91 -11.64
N LEU A 9 15.68 6.21 -12.68
CA LEU A 9 14.53 6.54 -13.51
C LEU A 9 13.24 6.07 -12.87
N VAL A 10 12.27 6.97 -12.78
CA VAL A 10 10.89 6.74 -12.33
C VAL A 10 10.02 6.63 -13.58
N ALA A 11 9.33 5.50 -13.77
CA ALA A 11 8.37 5.33 -14.84
C ALA A 11 6.95 5.57 -14.28
N ILE A 12 6.40 6.77 -14.54
CA ILE A 12 5.05 7.20 -14.16
C ILE A 12 4.08 6.78 -15.26
N ALA A 13 3.03 6.04 -14.94
CA ALA A 13 1.85 5.90 -15.79
C ALA A 13 0.65 6.51 -15.06
N THR A 14 0.35 7.77 -15.38
CA THR A 14 -0.93 8.42 -15.08
C THR A 14 -1.79 8.38 -16.34
N LEU A 15 -3.11 8.20 -16.15
CA LEU A 15 -4.14 8.32 -17.19
C LEU A 15 -5.22 9.27 -16.65
N GLY A 16 -5.18 10.55 -17.04
CA GLY A 16 -6.39 11.39 -17.20
C GLY A 16 -6.93 11.29 -18.63
N SER A 17 -8.12 11.72 -19.04
CA SER A 17 -9.14 12.67 -18.56
C SER A 17 -10.35 12.63 -19.52
N TYR A 18 -11.52 13.21 -19.19
CA TYR A 18 -12.38 14.03 -20.10
C TYR A 18 -13.48 14.74 -19.26
N THR A 19 -13.31 16.00 -18.84
CA THR A 19 -13.62 17.33 -19.46
C THR A 19 -14.93 17.98 -18.96
N LEU A 20 -14.84 19.25 -18.49
CA LEU A 20 -15.36 20.45 -19.18
C LEU A 20 -15.09 21.77 -18.39
N ALA A 21 -14.18 22.60 -18.92
CA ALA A 21 -14.21 24.07 -19.17
C ALA A 21 -14.84 25.07 -18.14
N ASN A 22 -14.40 26.33 -17.92
CA ASN A 22 -13.29 27.25 -18.28
C ASN A 22 -13.59 28.61 -17.51
N PRO A 23 -13.01 29.82 -17.78
CA PRO A 23 -11.97 30.52 -17.00
C PRO A 23 -12.28 31.99 -16.56
N LEU A 24 -11.24 32.73 -16.15
CA LEU A 24 -11.05 34.20 -15.91
C LEU A 24 -11.04 34.61 -14.41
N GLY A 25 -10.11 35.41 -13.87
CA GLY A 25 -9.01 36.18 -14.45
C GLY A 25 -8.03 36.71 -13.37
N TYR A 26 -6.86 37.11 -13.87
CA TYR A 26 -5.63 37.55 -13.19
C TYR A 26 -5.71 38.98 -12.59
N ARG A 27 -5.12 39.24 -11.41
CA ARG A 27 -4.09 40.29 -11.17
C ARG A 27 -3.61 40.45 -9.69
N GLU A 28 -2.31 40.25 -9.52
CA GLU A 28 -1.25 41.00 -8.76
C GLU A 28 -1.59 41.64 -7.39
N VAL A 29 -1.08 41.15 -6.24
CA VAL A 29 0.30 41.12 -5.66
C VAL A 29 0.58 42.32 -4.72
N LEU A 30 0.96 42.02 -3.46
CA LEU A 30 2.21 42.47 -2.78
C LEU A 30 2.19 42.10 -1.28
N GLY A 31 3.18 41.31 -0.80
CA GLY A 31 3.38 41.10 0.64
C GLY A 31 4.34 40.01 1.19
N ASN A 32 5.23 39.40 0.39
CA ASN A 32 6.45 38.62 0.74
C ASN A 32 6.61 37.97 2.15
N ALA A 33 6.51 36.63 2.18
CA ALA A 33 7.59 35.76 2.67
C ALA A 33 8.08 34.93 1.47
N SER A 34 9.20 35.36 0.91
CA SER A 34 9.81 34.84 -0.32
C SER A 34 10.57 33.53 -0.03
N LEU A 35 9.96 32.39 -0.34
CA LEU A 35 10.70 31.20 -0.80
C LEU A 35 10.80 31.32 -2.32
N ASN A 36 12.02 31.22 -2.83
CA ASN A 36 12.39 31.52 -4.21
C ASN A 36 11.77 30.47 -5.16
N THR A 37 10.66 30.83 -5.82
CA THR A 37 9.85 29.97 -6.70
C THR A 37 10.30 29.94 -8.16
N GLU A 38 11.50 30.39 -8.50
CA GLU A 38 12.06 30.17 -9.83
C GLU A 38 12.77 28.81 -9.88
N HIS A 39 12.03 27.73 -10.11
CA HIS A 39 12.44 26.54 -10.88
C HIS A 39 11.36 25.44 -11.00
N LEU A 40 10.06 25.78 -11.00
CA LEU A 40 8.99 24.83 -11.33
C LEU A 40 8.22 25.32 -12.56
N PHE A 41 8.41 24.62 -13.68
CA PHE A 41 7.89 24.83 -15.06
C PHE A 41 8.65 25.80 -15.97
N GLY A 42 9.96 25.89 -15.85
CA GLY A 42 10.74 25.90 -17.07
C GLY A 42 10.65 24.49 -17.65
N ARG A 43 10.40 24.33 -18.95
CA ARG A 43 11.19 23.36 -19.71
C ARG A 43 12.61 23.54 -19.18
N ASP A 44 13.22 22.54 -18.58
CA ASP A 44 14.62 22.70 -18.24
C ASP A 44 15.30 22.99 -19.58
N THR A 45 15.73 24.24 -19.74
CA THR A 45 16.67 24.63 -20.77
C THR A 45 18.08 24.36 -20.26
N THR A 46 18.22 23.58 -19.19
CA THR A 46 19.36 22.68 -19.09
C THR A 46 19.15 21.60 -20.13
N ASP A 47 20.14 21.37 -20.98
CA ASP A 47 20.20 20.25 -21.90
C ASP A 47 20.33 18.91 -21.11
N GLU A 48 19.44 18.62 -20.15
CA GLU A 48 19.46 17.41 -19.32
C GLU A 48 18.33 16.47 -19.75
N PHE A 49 18.73 15.26 -20.13
CA PHE A 49 17.90 14.26 -20.80
C PHE A 49 16.94 13.58 -19.81
N ASP A 50 15.62 13.68 -20.04
CA ASP A 50 14.59 12.87 -19.34
C ASP A 50 14.33 11.59 -20.12
N PRO A 51 14.61 10.41 -19.56
CA PRO A 51 14.48 9.15 -20.29
C PRO A 51 13.07 8.58 -20.28
N ALA A 52 12.23 9.03 -19.35
CA ALA A 52 10.81 8.72 -19.32
C ALA A 52 10.00 9.59 -20.31
N ASP A 53 10.60 10.67 -20.84
CA ASP A 53 10.02 11.46 -21.91
C ASP A 53 10.11 10.70 -23.24
N LEU A 54 8.98 10.12 -23.63
CA LEU A 54 8.78 9.41 -24.90
C LEU A 54 7.97 10.26 -25.90
N SER A 55 7.85 11.58 -25.66
CA SER A 55 7.05 12.49 -26.49
C SER A 55 7.55 12.62 -27.93
N PHE A 56 8.79 12.19 -28.20
CA PHE A 56 9.34 12.09 -29.54
C PHE A 56 8.66 11.03 -30.41
N ILE A 57 7.93 10.07 -29.81
CA ILE A 57 7.20 9.01 -30.52
C ILE A 57 5.86 9.56 -31.04
N THR A 58 5.86 10.08 -32.25
CA THR A 58 4.69 10.68 -32.91
C THR A 58 3.99 9.73 -33.89
N LYS A 59 4.64 8.62 -34.28
CA LYS A 59 4.06 7.59 -35.18
C LYS A 59 4.25 6.20 -34.61
N MET A 60 3.15 5.51 -34.36
CA MET A 60 3.18 4.13 -33.91
C MET A 60 2.07 3.28 -34.53
N ALA A 61 2.30 1.97 -34.60
CA ALA A 61 1.34 1.01 -35.10
C ALA A 61 1.29 -0.24 -34.22
N ALA A 62 0.18 -0.96 -34.27
CA ALA A 62 0.01 -2.24 -33.61
C ALA A 62 -0.57 -3.28 -34.56
N ILE A 63 0.16 -4.35 -34.78
CA ILE A 63 -0.19 -5.48 -35.64
C ILE A 63 -0.11 -6.76 -34.82
N GLY A 64 -0.91 -7.75 -35.17
CA GLY A 64 -0.90 -9.03 -34.49
C GLY A 64 -2.24 -9.72 -34.42
N ASP A 65 -2.31 -10.67 -33.50
CA ASP A 65 -3.43 -11.54 -33.23
C ASP A 65 -4.38 -10.99 -32.14
N SER A 66 -5.18 -11.88 -31.56
CA SER A 66 -6.16 -11.57 -30.52
C SER A 66 -5.54 -11.05 -29.21
N TYR A 67 -4.29 -11.39 -28.89
CA TYR A 67 -3.59 -10.90 -27.70
C TYR A 67 -3.18 -9.43 -27.85
N SER A 68 -2.99 -8.96 -29.08
CA SER A 68 -2.80 -7.53 -29.37
C SER A 68 -4.12 -6.79 -29.57
N ALA A 69 -5.12 -7.43 -30.18
CA ALA A 69 -6.46 -6.85 -30.32
C ALA A 69 -7.18 -6.65 -28.96
N GLY A 70 -6.87 -7.51 -27.98
CA GLY A 70 -7.36 -7.43 -26.60
C GLY A 70 -8.81 -7.87 -26.46
N ILE A 71 -9.16 -9.00 -27.10
CA ILE A 71 -10.53 -9.53 -27.06
C ILE A 71 -11.07 -9.65 -25.62
N GLY A 72 -12.19 -8.97 -25.36
CA GLY A 72 -12.82 -8.89 -24.05
C GLY A 72 -12.21 -7.88 -23.08
N ALA A 73 -11.08 -7.23 -23.38
CA ALA A 73 -10.42 -6.30 -22.47
C ALA A 73 -11.02 -4.88 -22.57
N GLY A 74 -12.12 -4.61 -21.85
CA GLY A 74 -12.76 -3.29 -21.81
C GLY A 74 -13.89 -3.11 -22.81
N GLY A 75 -14.04 -1.91 -23.35
CA GLY A 75 -15.00 -1.59 -24.41
C GLY A 75 -14.45 -1.91 -25.80
N ARG A 76 -15.24 -2.60 -26.63
CA ARG A 76 -14.90 -2.81 -28.05
C ARG A 76 -14.94 -1.46 -28.79
N LEU A 77 -13.93 -1.19 -29.60
CA LEU A 77 -13.84 0.05 -30.38
C LEU A 77 -14.91 0.08 -31.49
N GLY A 78 -15.27 1.29 -31.93
CA GLY A 78 -16.55 1.54 -32.61
C GLY A 78 -16.55 1.50 -34.15
N SER A 79 -15.41 1.31 -34.84
CA SER A 79 -15.42 1.17 -36.30
C SER A 79 -15.79 -0.26 -36.73
N TYR A 80 -16.27 -0.45 -37.96
CA TYR A 80 -16.59 -1.80 -38.48
C TYR A 80 -15.36 -2.72 -38.43
N GLY A 81 -14.18 -2.23 -38.83
CA GLY A 81 -12.96 -3.02 -38.80
C GLY A 81 -12.53 -3.38 -37.37
N ASP A 82 -12.74 -2.47 -36.41
CA ASP A 82 -12.47 -2.76 -35.00
C ASP A 82 -13.44 -3.78 -34.42
N TRP A 83 -14.70 -3.73 -34.86
CA TRP A 83 -15.69 -4.73 -34.50
C TRP A 83 -15.25 -6.08 -35.07
N ALA A 84 -15.11 -6.24 -36.38
CA ALA A 84 -14.66 -7.49 -37.01
C ALA A 84 -13.39 -8.09 -36.38
N CYS A 85 -12.36 -7.25 -36.15
CA CYS A 85 -11.09 -7.69 -35.59
C CYS A 85 -11.07 -7.84 -34.06
N SER A 86 -12.17 -7.50 -33.37
CA SER A 86 -12.28 -7.57 -31.91
C SER A 86 -11.23 -6.73 -31.18
N ARG A 87 -11.12 -5.44 -31.55
CA ARG A 87 -10.17 -4.48 -30.93
C ARG A 87 -10.82 -3.73 -29.77
N TYR A 88 -10.13 -3.63 -28.65
CA TYR A 88 -10.67 -3.06 -27.41
C TYR A 88 -9.81 -1.92 -26.84
N ASP A 89 -10.43 -1.07 -26.02
CA ASP A 89 -9.82 0.10 -25.38
C ASP A 89 -8.89 -0.21 -24.19
N ASN A 90 -8.96 -1.40 -23.56
CA ASN A 90 -7.95 -1.85 -22.59
C ASN A 90 -6.97 -2.88 -23.17
N ALA A 91 -6.88 -2.99 -24.50
CA ALA A 91 -5.82 -3.74 -25.15
C ALA A 91 -4.47 -3.04 -24.91
N TYR A 92 -3.40 -3.82 -24.68
CA TYR A 92 -2.08 -3.24 -24.37
C TYR A 92 -1.58 -2.21 -25.41
N PRO A 93 -1.86 -2.35 -26.73
CA PRO A 93 -1.46 -1.31 -27.68
C PRO A 93 -2.21 0.00 -27.52
N TYR A 94 -3.51 -0.07 -27.18
CA TYR A 94 -4.32 1.11 -26.92
C TYR A 94 -3.88 1.80 -25.63
N LEU A 95 -3.58 1.02 -24.58
CA LEU A 95 -3.04 1.56 -23.32
C LEU A 95 -1.72 2.31 -23.53
N ILE A 96 -0.79 1.76 -24.32
CA ILE A 96 0.48 2.43 -24.66
C ILE A 96 0.21 3.71 -25.47
N HIS A 97 -0.70 3.66 -26.43
CA HIS A 97 -1.07 4.83 -27.24
C HIS A 97 -1.55 6.02 -26.40
N THR A 98 -2.29 5.74 -25.32
CA THR A 98 -2.85 6.72 -24.38
C THR A 98 -1.95 7.09 -23.20
N ASP A 99 -0.75 6.50 -23.09
CA ASP A 99 0.13 6.75 -21.96
C ASP A 99 0.73 8.18 -22.00
N GLU A 100 0.67 8.88 -20.87
CA GLU A 100 1.07 10.28 -20.75
C GLU A 100 2.57 10.52 -21.03
N ARG A 101 3.44 9.53 -20.77
CA ARG A 101 4.88 9.64 -21.07
C ARG A 101 5.17 9.83 -22.54
N LEU A 102 4.27 9.35 -23.40
CA LEU A 102 4.39 9.52 -24.84
C LEU A 102 3.89 10.92 -25.30
N GLY A 103 3.52 11.84 -24.39
CA GLY A 103 3.13 13.21 -24.71
C GLY A 103 1.70 13.35 -25.25
N ASP A 104 1.42 14.49 -25.91
CA ASP A 104 0.07 14.81 -26.42
C ASP A 104 -0.44 13.78 -27.44
N GLN A 105 -1.50 13.07 -27.06
CA GLN A 105 -2.15 12.07 -27.91
C GLN A 105 -2.60 12.66 -29.26
N ALA A 106 -3.03 13.93 -29.29
CA ALA A 106 -3.46 14.58 -30.53
C ALA A 106 -2.30 14.83 -31.52
N ALA A 107 -1.06 14.83 -31.03
CA ALA A 107 0.14 14.93 -31.84
C ALA A 107 0.64 13.55 -32.34
N ARG A 108 0.00 12.45 -31.93
CA ARG A 108 0.38 11.07 -32.26
C ARG A 108 -0.53 10.48 -33.31
N THR A 109 0.06 9.85 -34.33
CA THR A 109 -0.65 8.96 -35.25
C THR A 109 -0.51 7.53 -34.75
N PHE A 110 -1.63 6.89 -34.42
CA PHE A 110 -1.70 5.48 -34.04
C PHE A 110 -2.51 4.67 -35.06
N GLN A 111 -1.91 3.61 -35.60
CA GLN A 111 -2.59 2.66 -36.49
C GLN A 111 -2.77 1.32 -35.79
N PHE A 112 -4.00 1.02 -35.38
CA PHE A 112 -4.31 -0.23 -34.69
C PHE A 112 -4.87 -1.24 -35.69
N GLU A 113 -4.03 -2.17 -36.18
CA GLU A 113 -4.38 -3.15 -37.22
C GLU A 113 -4.43 -4.60 -36.74
N SER A 114 -4.24 -4.86 -35.45
CA SER A 114 -4.29 -6.20 -34.86
C SER A 114 -5.67 -6.85 -35.04
N CYS A 115 -5.72 -8.16 -35.26
CA CYS A 115 -6.97 -8.84 -35.60
C CYS A 115 -7.05 -10.23 -34.96
N SER A 116 -8.17 -10.50 -34.29
CA SER A 116 -8.41 -11.81 -33.68
C SER A 116 -8.42 -12.93 -34.72
N GLY A 117 -7.70 -14.02 -34.43
CA GLY A 117 -7.52 -15.16 -35.35
C GLY A 117 -6.39 -15.01 -36.38
N ALA A 118 -5.73 -13.85 -36.45
CA ALA A 118 -4.67 -13.64 -37.45
C ALA A 118 -3.48 -14.60 -37.25
N VAL A 119 -3.05 -15.22 -38.34
CA VAL A 119 -1.77 -15.94 -38.46
C VAL A 119 -0.69 -15.04 -39.06
N THR A 120 0.57 -15.47 -39.08
CA THR A 120 1.68 -14.69 -39.67
C THR A 120 1.42 -14.26 -41.12
N SER A 121 0.74 -15.07 -41.93
CA SER A 121 0.36 -14.70 -43.30
C SER A 121 -0.67 -13.56 -43.35
N ASP A 122 -1.64 -13.51 -42.43
CA ASP A 122 -2.58 -12.39 -42.35
C ASP A 122 -1.89 -11.09 -41.95
N VAL A 123 -0.93 -11.18 -41.02
CA VAL A 123 -0.12 -10.01 -40.64
C VAL A 123 0.65 -9.48 -41.85
N LEU A 124 1.21 -10.37 -42.67
CA LEU A 124 1.95 -10.02 -43.90
C LEU A 124 1.07 -9.44 -45.01
N GLU A 125 -0.09 -10.06 -45.25
CA GLU A 125 -0.92 -9.77 -46.43
C GLU A 125 -1.95 -8.67 -46.19
N LYS A 126 -2.41 -8.51 -44.94
CA LYS A 126 -3.52 -7.61 -44.59
C LYS A 126 -3.08 -6.46 -43.69
N GLN A 127 -2.30 -6.75 -42.64
CA GLN A 127 -2.01 -5.74 -41.61
C GLN A 127 -0.81 -4.85 -41.95
N ILE A 128 0.35 -5.42 -42.28
CA ILE A 128 1.56 -4.65 -42.64
C ILE A 128 1.32 -3.71 -43.84
N PRO A 129 0.62 -4.13 -44.91
CA PRO A 129 0.34 -3.23 -46.04
C PRO A 129 -0.47 -1.99 -45.66
N ALA A 130 -1.37 -2.09 -44.68
CA ALA A 130 -2.19 -0.99 -44.19
C ALA A 130 -1.39 0.05 -43.37
N LEU A 131 -0.20 -0.31 -42.87
CA LEU A 131 0.65 0.60 -42.13
C LEU A 131 1.26 1.68 -43.04
N ASN A 132 1.24 2.92 -42.57
CA ASN A 132 2.04 3.99 -43.15
C ASN A 132 3.54 3.72 -42.93
N ALA A 133 4.39 4.32 -43.77
CA ALA A 133 5.83 4.28 -43.59
C ALA A 133 6.30 5.18 -42.43
N ASP A 134 7.57 5.03 -42.06
CA ASP A 134 8.27 5.80 -41.01
C ASP A 134 7.66 5.65 -39.61
N GLN A 135 7.24 4.45 -39.24
CA GLN A 135 6.79 4.13 -37.88
C GLN A 135 7.97 4.17 -36.91
N GLN A 136 7.83 4.87 -35.79
CA GLN A 136 8.85 4.89 -34.73
C GLN A 136 8.70 3.69 -33.79
N VAL A 137 7.47 3.21 -33.64
CA VAL A 137 7.14 2.02 -32.84
C VAL A 137 6.18 1.13 -33.61
N ILE A 138 6.48 -0.17 -33.66
CA ILE A 138 5.52 -1.20 -34.07
C ILE A 138 5.38 -2.21 -32.93
N LEU A 139 4.16 -2.36 -32.42
CA LEU A 139 3.80 -3.39 -31.44
C LEU A 139 3.35 -4.64 -32.20
N LEU A 140 3.94 -5.80 -31.88
CA LEU A 140 3.70 -7.06 -32.60
C LEU A 140 3.42 -8.23 -31.66
N SER A 141 2.33 -8.95 -31.91
CA SER A 141 1.99 -10.24 -31.27
C SER A 141 1.51 -11.22 -32.35
N ALA A 142 2.26 -12.27 -32.68
CA ALA A 142 1.83 -13.28 -33.64
C ALA A 142 2.56 -14.62 -33.41
N GLY A 143 2.04 -15.69 -34.01
CA GLY A 143 2.65 -17.02 -34.00
C GLY A 143 1.84 -18.09 -33.27
N GLY A 144 1.00 -17.73 -32.30
CA GLY A 144 0.18 -18.70 -31.57
C GLY A 144 -0.86 -19.42 -32.46
N ASN A 145 -1.52 -18.68 -33.36
CA ASN A 145 -2.48 -19.26 -34.29
C ASN A 145 -1.82 -20.13 -35.36
N ASP A 146 -0.60 -19.81 -35.77
CA ASP A 146 0.18 -20.55 -36.78
C ASP A 146 0.51 -21.98 -36.33
N VAL A 147 0.58 -22.21 -35.02
CA VAL A 147 0.85 -23.52 -34.41
C VAL A 147 -0.41 -24.17 -33.82
N GLU A 148 -1.57 -23.73 -34.30
CA GLU A 148 -2.88 -24.35 -34.06
C GLU A 148 -3.37 -24.31 -32.59
N LEU A 149 -3.11 -23.23 -31.84
CA LEU A 149 -3.60 -23.08 -30.46
C LEU A 149 -5.11 -23.33 -30.32
N SER A 150 -5.93 -22.80 -31.24
CA SER A 150 -7.38 -23.03 -31.25
C SER A 150 -7.76 -24.52 -31.35
N ASN A 151 -6.96 -25.33 -32.05
CA ASN A 151 -7.19 -26.77 -32.12
C ASN A 151 -6.79 -27.49 -30.83
N ILE A 152 -5.79 -27.00 -30.08
CA ILE A 152 -5.50 -27.49 -28.72
C ILE A 152 -6.71 -27.23 -27.82
N LEU A 153 -7.26 -26.01 -27.86
CA LEU A 153 -8.46 -25.68 -27.09
C LEU A 153 -9.65 -26.59 -27.48
N ASN A 154 -9.81 -26.89 -28.77
CA ASN A 154 -10.79 -27.86 -29.23
C ASN A 154 -10.52 -29.27 -28.67
N HIS A 155 -9.35 -29.86 -28.88
CA HIS A 155 -9.14 -31.28 -28.56
C HIS A 155 -8.88 -31.56 -27.07
N CYS A 156 -8.31 -30.61 -26.35
CA CYS A 156 -7.84 -30.82 -24.98
C CYS A 156 -8.72 -30.15 -23.90
N ILE A 157 -9.38 -29.03 -24.22
CA ILE A 157 -10.08 -28.20 -23.22
C ILE A 157 -11.60 -28.27 -23.40
N PHE A 158 -12.13 -27.60 -24.42
CA PHE A 158 -13.56 -27.38 -24.60
C PHE A 158 -14.27 -28.50 -25.35
N ARG A 159 -13.56 -29.20 -26.24
CA ARG A 159 -14.13 -30.29 -27.04
C ARG A 159 -15.32 -29.84 -27.88
N TRP A 160 -15.21 -28.65 -28.49
CA TRP A 160 -16.25 -28.08 -29.35
C TRP A 160 -16.68 -29.05 -30.44
N ALA A 161 -15.73 -29.66 -31.15
CA ALA A 161 -15.91 -30.74 -32.11
C ALA A 161 -14.67 -31.66 -32.10
N SER A 162 -14.56 -32.51 -31.08
CA SER A 162 -13.54 -33.56 -31.02
C SER A 162 -14.23 -34.92 -31.16
N PHE A 163 -13.95 -35.64 -32.25
CA PHE A 163 -14.71 -36.81 -32.68
C PHE A 163 -13.81 -38.04 -32.87
N THR A 164 -14.44 -39.21 -32.95
CA THR A 164 -13.81 -40.42 -33.50
C THR A 164 -13.72 -40.35 -35.03
N PRO A 165 -12.82 -41.10 -35.68
CA PRO A 165 -12.74 -41.15 -37.14
C PRO A 165 -14.09 -41.47 -37.82
N ASP A 166 -14.87 -42.40 -37.26
CA ASP A 166 -16.19 -42.76 -37.77
C ASP A 166 -17.19 -41.60 -37.68
N GLU A 167 -17.18 -40.86 -36.56
CA GLU A 167 -18.01 -39.67 -36.39
C GLU A 167 -17.63 -38.54 -37.35
N VAL A 168 -16.33 -38.38 -37.67
CA VAL A 168 -15.87 -37.43 -38.70
C VAL A 168 -16.41 -37.80 -40.08
N ASP A 169 -16.40 -39.09 -40.44
CA ASP A 169 -16.96 -39.55 -41.71
C ASP A 169 -18.46 -39.27 -41.79
N VAL A 170 -19.19 -39.49 -40.70
CA VAL A 170 -20.61 -39.12 -40.59
C VAL A 170 -20.80 -37.60 -40.73
N ALA A 171 -19.96 -36.80 -40.08
CA ALA A 171 -20.03 -35.33 -40.13
C ALA A 171 -19.80 -34.82 -41.57
N ARG A 172 -18.79 -35.38 -42.25
CA ARG A 172 -18.43 -35.01 -43.62
C ARG A 172 -19.47 -35.44 -44.63
N LEU A 173 -20.10 -36.61 -44.44
CA LEU A 173 -21.21 -37.06 -45.28
C LEU A 173 -22.43 -36.16 -45.09
N ALA A 174 -22.74 -35.82 -43.83
CA ALA A 174 -23.80 -34.87 -43.52
C ALA A 174 -23.50 -33.52 -44.19
N ALA A 175 -22.25 -33.00 -44.11
CA ALA A 175 -21.78 -31.73 -44.70
C ALA A 175 -22.27 -31.52 -46.15
N ASN A 176 -22.24 -32.58 -46.96
CA ASN A 176 -22.64 -32.54 -48.36
C ASN A 176 -24.14 -32.32 -48.61
N GLU A 177 -24.99 -32.49 -47.60
CA GLU A 177 -26.44 -32.23 -47.69
C GLU A 177 -26.82 -30.79 -47.28
N THR A 178 -25.84 -29.94 -46.93
CA THR A 178 -26.06 -28.54 -46.46
C THR A 178 -25.51 -27.47 -47.39
N THR A 179 -25.87 -26.20 -47.13
CA THR A 179 -25.48 -25.02 -47.93
C THR A 179 -24.44 -24.12 -47.24
N PHE A 180 -23.68 -24.62 -46.25
CA PHE A 180 -22.63 -23.83 -45.61
C PHE A 180 -21.52 -23.50 -46.60
N PHE A 181 -21.12 -22.22 -46.67
CA PHE A 181 -20.11 -21.75 -47.62
C PHE A 181 -18.68 -22.15 -47.20
N TRP A 182 -18.44 -22.36 -45.89
CA TRP A 182 -17.12 -22.65 -45.31
C TRP A 182 -16.77 -24.15 -45.30
N LYS A 183 -17.74 -25.05 -45.53
CA LYS A 183 -17.56 -26.51 -45.43
C LYS A 183 -16.48 -27.09 -46.34
N ASP A 184 -16.30 -26.48 -47.52
CA ASP A 184 -15.39 -26.96 -48.56
C ASP A 184 -13.94 -26.53 -48.27
N SER A 185 -13.74 -25.48 -47.47
CA SER A 185 -12.44 -25.02 -46.97
C SER A 185 -12.08 -25.58 -45.59
N PHE A 186 -13.02 -26.21 -44.89
CA PHE A 186 -12.81 -26.76 -43.55
C PHE A 186 -11.97 -28.05 -43.58
N ASN A 187 -10.97 -28.15 -42.70
CA ASN A 187 -10.14 -29.35 -42.57
C ASN A 187 -10.81 -30.39 -41.65
N TRP A 188 -11.62 -31.25 -42.25
CA TRP A 188 -12.36 -32.30 -41.55
C TRP A 188 -11.48 -33.34 -40.85
N GLU A 189 -10.29 -33.64 -41.38
CA GLU A 189 -9.42 -34.70 -40.81
C GLU A 189 -8.90 -34.33 -39.43
N ASN A 190 -8.76 -33.04 -39.13
CA ASN A 190 -8.29 -32.55 -37.83
C ASN A 190 -9.26 -32.93 -36.69
N LEU A 191 -10.56 -33.08 -36.96
CA LEU A 191 -11.56 -33.37 -35.92
C LEU A 191 -11.35 -34.73 -35.22
N ALA A 192 -10.62 -35.66 -35.85
CA ALA A 192 -10.34 -36.99 -35.30
C ALA A 192 -9.02 -37.12 -34.53
N LEU A 193 -8.24 -36.04 -34.41
CA LEU A 193 -6.86 -36.11 -33.94
C LEU A 193 -6.73 -36.40 -32.43
N GLY A 194 -7.70 -35.93 -31.65
CA GLY A 194 -7.71 -36.05 -30.20
C GLY A 194 -6.61 -35.24 -29.51
N CYS A 195 -6.67 -35.10 -28.18
CA CYS A 195 -5.76 -34.21 -27.45
C CYS A 195 -4.28 -34.58 -27.63
N ALA A 196 -3.92 -35.85 -27.41
CA ALA A 196 -2.53 -36.31 -27.54
C ALA A 196 -1.98 -36.12 -28.96
N GLY A 197 -2.80 -36.39 -29.99
CA GLY A 197 -2.41 -36.19 -31.38
C GLY A 197 -2.23 -34.71 -31.72
N GLN A 198 -3.10 -33.84 -31.22
CA GLN A 198 -2.98 -32.40 -31.44
C GLN A 198 -1.77 -31.81 -30.74
N LEU A 199 -1.51 -32.18 -29.48
CA LEU A 199 -0.32 -31.70 -28.76
C LEU A 199 0.97 -32.10 -29.48
N ALA A 200 1.07 -33.34 -29.96
CA ALA A 200 2.22 -33.82 -30.74
C ALA A 200 2.36 -33.06 -32.06
N ARG A 201 1.26 -32.85 -32.79
CA ARG A 201 1.25 -32.09 -34.04
C ARG A 201 1.71 -30.65 -33.84
N THR A 202 1.18 -29.96 -32.82
CA THR A 202 1.59 -28.59 -32.52
C THR A 202 3.07 -28.53 -32.15
N GLN A 203 3.58 -29.49 -31.36
CA GLN A 203 5.00 -29.58 -31.04
C GLN A 203 5.87 -29.74 -32.30
N GLU A 204 5.45 -30.60 -33.24
CA GLU A 204 6.14 -30.77 -34.54
C GLU A 204 6.13 -29.48 -35.37
N MET A 205 5.02 -28.73 -35.38
CA MET A 205 4.91 -27.46 -36.09
C MET A 205 5.83 -26.38 -35.50
N ILE A 206 5.93 -26.29 -34.17
CA ILE A 206 6.83 -25.34 -33.50
C ILE A 206 8.30 -25.69 -33.76
N ALA A 207 8.62 -26.99 -33.82
CA ALA A 207 9.96 -27.48 -34.10
C ALA A 207 10.37 -27.35 -35.58
N ASP A 208 9.41 -27.18 -36.50
CA ASP A 208 9.69 -27.05 -37.93
C ASP A 208 10.33 -25.67 -38.23
N ASP A 209 11.44 -25.69 -38.98
CA ASP A 209 12.14 -24.49 -39.44
C ASP A 209 11.22 -23.50 -40.20
N ALA A 210 10.13 -23.97 -40.80
CA ALA A 210 9.16 -23.14 -41.51
C ALA A 210 8.47 -22.13 -40.58
N PHE A 211 8.19 -22.50 -39.33
CA PHE A 211 7.60 -21.59 -38.35
C PHE A 211 8.57 -20.47 -37.97
N GLY A 212 9.82 -20.81 -37.64
CA GLY A 212 10.86 -19.80 -37.39
C GLY A 212 11.06 -18.84 -38.59
N LYS A 213 10.98 -19.36 -39.82
CA LYS A 213 11.07 -18.55 -41.06
C LYS A 213 9.86 -17.65 -41.29
N SER A 214 8.65 -18.06 -40.89
CA SER A 214 7.47 -17.20 -41.02
C SER A 214 7.57 -16.00 -40.07
N LEU A 215 8.03 -16.23 -38.84
CA LEU A 215 8.34 -15.16 -37.86
C LEU A 215 9.40 -14.19 -38.42
N ASP A 216 10.50 -14.72 -38.97
CA ASP A 216 11.54 -13.90 -39.61
C ASP A 216 10.98 -13.04 -40.75
N THR A 217 10.05 -13.60 -41.55
CA THR A 217 9.43 -12.92 -42.68
C THR A 217 8.54 -11.78 -42.22
N VAL A 218 7.71 -12.01 -41.19
CA VAL A 218 6.86 -10.96 -40.58
C VAL A 218 7.72 -9.83 -40.04
N ILE A 219 8.75 -10.15 -39.26
CA ILE A 219 9.64 -9.14 -38.68
C ILE A 219 10.35 -8.35 -39.79
N THR A 220 10.85 -9.04 -40.81
CA THR A 220 11.52 -8.40 -41.96
C THR A 220 10.58 -7.44 -42.69
N ALA A 221 9.33 -7.85 -42.95
CA ALA A 221 8.33 -7.02 -43.60
C ALA A 221 7.90 -5.83 -42.73
N ALA A 222 7.73 -6.03 -41.42
CA ALA A 222 7.41 -4.95 -40.48
C ALA A 222 8.54 -3.91 -40.40
N LYS A 223 9.81 -4.35 -40.43
CA LYS A 223 10.97 -3.44 -40.46
C LYS A 223 10.97 -2.50 -41.66
N LEU A 224 10.38 -2.88 -42.80
CA LEU A 224 10.26 -2.01 -43.96
C LEU A 224 9.33 -0.81 -43.73
N LYS A 225 8.50 -0.85 -42.68
CA LYS A 225 7.62 0.24 -42.26
C LYS A 225 8.24 1.11 -41.18
N LEU A 226 9.36 0.70 -40.58
CA LEU A 226 10.03 1.46 -39.52
C LEU A 226 10.78 2.67 -40.08
N ALA A 227 10.83 3.72 -39.26
CA ALA A 227 11.83 4.78 -39.38
C ALA A 227 13.25 4.21 -39.13
N SER A 228 14.29 4.96 -39.50
CA SER A 228 15.68 4.52 -39.35
C SER A 228 16.09 4.22 -37.90
N ASP A 229 15.46 4.88 -36.95
CA ASP A 229 15.62 4.75 -35.49
C ASP A 229 14.44 4.01 -34.82
N GLY A 230 13.49 3.52 -35.62
CA GLY A 230 12.29 2.85 -35.13
C GLY A 230 12.55 1.48 -34.53
N MET A 231 11.65 1.05 -33.63
CA MET A 231 11.70 -0.21 -32.90
C MET A 231 10.44 -1.05 -33.09
N ILE A 232 10.60 -2.37 -33.16
CA ILE A 232 9.52 -3.34 -33.00
C ILE A 232 9.59 -3.94 -31.59
N TYR A 233 8.48 -3.92 -30.85
CA TYR A 233 8.34 -4.65 -29.59
C TYR A 233 7.46 -5.88 -29.83
N TYR A 234 8.09 -7.05 -29.83
CA TYR A 234 7.44 -8.34 -30.08
C TYR A 234 7.11 -9.00 -28.74
N THR A 235 5.83 -9.06 -28.39
CA THR A 235 5.36 -9.70 -27.15
C THR A 235 5.26 -11.21 -27.30
N GLY A 236 5.72 -11.96 -26.30
CA GLY A 236 5.50 -13.42 -26.23
C GLY A 236 4.09 -13.80 -25.76
N TYR A 237 3.94 -15.06 -25.35
CA TYR A 237 2.75 -15.59 -24.68
C TYR A 237 3.10 -16.00 -23.24
N ALA A 238 2.10 -16.25 -22.40
CA ALA A 238 2.30 -16.76 -21.04
C ALA A 238 1.63 -18.11 -20.84
N LYS A 239 2.22 -18.94 -19.98
CA LYS A 239 1.72 -20.27 -19.64
C LYS A 239 0.36 -20.16 -18.98
N PHE A 240 -0.55 -21.02 -19.39
CA PHE A 240 -1.93 -21.02 -18.91
C PHE A 240 -2.12 -21.77 -17.60
N PHE A 241 -1.27 -22.74 -17.29
CA PHE A 241 -1.45 -23.62 -16.12
C PHE A 241 -0.34 -23.44 -15.09
N ALA A 242 -0.66 -23.62 -13.81
CA ALA A 242 0.29 -23.54 -12.70
C ALA A 242 1.49 -24.49 -12.90
N GLU A 243 2.68 -24.02 -12.53
CA GLU A 243 3.93 -24.77 -12.70
C GLU A 243 4.22 -25.76 -11.55
N ASP A 244 3.49 -25.65 -10.43
CA ASP A 244 3.52 -26.63 -9.34
C ASP A 244 2.88 -27.98 -9.74
N LEU A 245 2.06 -27.97 -10.80
CA LEU A 245 1.42 -29.12 -11.44
C LEU A 245 0.68 -30.03 -10.45
N THR A 246 0.02 -29.41 -9.45
CA THR A 246 -0.78 -30.12 -8.44
C THR A 246 -1.80 -31.07 -9.07
N SER A 247 -2.00 -32.26 -8.51
CA SER A 247 -2.99 -33.23 -9.01
C SER A 247 -4.44 -32.84 -8.72
N ALA A 248 -4.68 -31.74 -8.00
CA ALA A 248 -6.02 -31.26 -7.67
C ALA A 248 -6.89 -31.01 -8.92
N CYS A 249 -6.27 -30.63 -10.04
CA CYS A 249 -6.95 -30.38 -11.30
C CYS A 249 -7.15 -31.61 -12.19
N ASP A 250 -6.64 -32.79 -11.81
CA ASP A 250 -6.66 -33.95 -12.70
C ASP A 250 -8.08 -34.47 -12.98
N ASP A 251 -9.02 -34.17 -12.08
CA ASP A 251 -10.44 -34.51 -12.23
C ASP A 251 -11.28 -33.38 -12.85
N VAL A 252 -10.70 -32.22 -13.15
CA VAL A 252 -11.39 -31.06 -13.75
C VAL A 252 -11.59 -31.27 -15.25
N SER A 253 -12.77 -30.87 -15.74
CA SER A 253 -13.13 -30.91 -17.16
C SER A 253 -13.86 -29.63 -17.54
N TRP A 254 -13.40 -28.97 -18.61
CA TRP A 254 -14.08 -27.83 -19.22
C TRP A 254 -14.74 -28.19 -20.56
N SER A 255 -14.92 -29.49 -20.80
CA SER A 255 -15.66 -29.99 -21.96
C SER A 255 -17.10 -29.46 -21.92
N ILE A 256 -17.49 -28.79 -23.00
CA ILE A 256 -18.72 -28.00 -23.01
C ILE A 256 -19.96 -28.84 -23.30
N TRP A 257 -19.80 -30.08 -23.75
CA TRP A 257 -20.90 -30.98 -24.09
C TRP A 257 -21.04 -32.08 -23.06
N THR A 258 -22.27 -32.34 -22.60
CA THR A 258 -22.59 -33.37 -21.58
C THR A 258 -22.24 -34.83 -21.95
N ARG A 259 -21.77 -35.08 -23.17
CA ARG A 259 -21.44 -36.43 -23.69
C ARG A 259 -19.96 -36.83 -23.53
N ASP A 260 -19.10 -35.89 -23.15
CA ASP A 260 -17.65 -36.07 -23.20
C ASP A 260 -16.97 -35.39 -22.01
N SER A 261 -15.92 -36.01 -21.45
CA SER A 261 -15.21 -35.46 -20.29
C SER A 261 -13.70 -35.50 -20.53
N GLY A 262 -13.19 -34.55 -21.31
CA GLY A 262 -11.75 -34.29 -21.40
C GLY A 262 -11.24 -33.70 -20.09
N LYS A 263 -10.23 -34.35 -19.50
CA LYS A 263 -9.67 -33.96 -18.20
C LYS A 263 -8.39 -33.12 -18.32
N LEU A 264 -8.23 -32.16 -17.42
CA LEU A 264 -7.04 -31.31 -17.30
C LEU A 264 -5.94 -31.97 -16.47
N THR A 265 -5.55 -33.18 -16.88
CA THR A 265 -4.50 -33.96 -16.20
C THR A 265 -3.19 -33.19 -16.10
N THR A 266 -2.39 -33.46 -15.07
CA THR A 266 -1.03 -32.93 -14.90
C THR A 266 -0.20 -33.08 -16.17
N ASP A 267 -0.27 -34.24 -16.84
CA ASP A 267 0.48 -34.47 -18.08
C ASP A 267 0.03 -33.53 -19.21
N HIS A 268 -1.28 -33.33 -19.39
CA HIS A 268 -1.79 -32.39 -20.39
C HIS A 268 -1.38 -30.95 -20.08
N ARG A 269 -1.52 -30.50 -18.82
CA ARG A 269 -1.16 -29.14 -18.40
C ARG A 269 0.33 -28.87 -18.56
N LYS A 270 1.17 -29.85 -18.20
CA LYS A 270 2.61 -29.77 -18.38
C LYS A 270 2.98 -29.60 -19.85
N VAL A 271 2.47 -30.45 -20.74
CA VAL A 271 2.78 -30.36 -22.17
C VAL A 271 2.30 -29.02 -22.74
N MET A 272 1.10 -28.54 -22.38
CA MET A 272 0.62 -27.24 -22.86
C MET A 272 1.50 -26.06 -22.40
N ASN A 273 2.05 -26.11 -21.18
CA ASN A 273 3.02 -25.13 -20.72
C ASN A 273 4.35 -25.21 -21.49
N GLU A 274 4.84 -26.43 -21.76
CA GLU A 274 6.05 -26.66 -22.56
C GLU A 274 5.90 -26.10 -23.99
N LEU A 275 4.71 -26.23 -24.61
CA LEU A 275 4.43 -25.64 -25.92
C LEU A 275 4.52 -24.11 -25.91
N VAL A 276 4.09 -23.45 -24.83
CA VAL A 276 4.24 -21.99 -24.69
C VAL A 276 5.71 -21.59 -24.59
N ASP A 277 6.51 -22.34 -23.83
CA ASP A 277 7.96 -22.12 -23.75
C ASP A 277 8.62 -22.30 -25.12
N ASP A 278 8.24 -23.33 -25.88
CA ASP A 278 8.78 -23.61 -27.21
C ASP A 278 8.42 -22.50 -28.22
N VAL A 279 7.18 -22.00 -28.21
CA VAL A 279 6.77 -20.86 -29.06
C VAL A 279 7.55 -19.60 -28.70
N ASN A 280 7.63 -19.27 -27.41
CA ASN A 280 8.39 -18.10 -26.94
C ASN A 280 9.87 -18.20 -27.29
N ALA A 281 10.45 -19.41 -27.25
CA ALA A 281 11.83 -19.65 -27.67
C ALA A 281 12.01 -19.37 -29.17
N GLN A 282 11.08 -19.79 -30.02
CA GLN A 282 11.12 -19.48 -31.46
C GLN A 282 10.97 -17.98 -31.75
N ILE A 283 10.07 -17.29 -31.04
CA ILE A 283 9.91 -15.83 -31.17
C ILE A 283 11.18 -15.11 -30.72
N ALA A 284 11.72 -15.44 -29.54
CA ALA A 284 12.95 -14.85 -29.03
C ALA A 284 14.13 -15.07 -30.01
N ALA A 285 14.25 -16.27 -30.58
CA ALA A 285 15.27 -16.58 -31.57
C ALA A 285 15.08 -15.78 -32.88
N ALA A 286 13.84 -15.58 -33.35
CA ALA A 286 13.54 -14.75 -34.52
C ALA A 286 13.88 -13.27 -34.27
N VAL A 287 13.56 -12.76 -33.08
CA VAL A 287 13.93 -11.41 -32.64
C VAL A 287 15.44 -11.24 -32.60
N GLU A 288 16.17 -12.20 -32.02
CA GLU A 288 17.64 -12.18 -31.97
C GLU A 288 18.25 -12.13 -33.38
N ARG A 289 17.74 -12.96 -34.31
CA ARG A 289 18.16 -12.94 -35.72
C ARG A 289 17.87 -11.62 -36.43
N ALA A 290 16.78 -10.93 -36.05
CA ALA A 290 16.36 -9.67 -36.66
C ALA A 290 17.22 -8.45 -36.23
N GLY A 291 17.98 -8.59 -35.15
CA GLY A 291 18.92 -7.59 -34.64
C GLY A 291 18.28 -6.51 -33.76
N SER A 292 19.07 -5.48 -33.43
CA SER A 292 18.77 -4.51 -32.36
C SER A 292 17.56 -3.60 -32.56
N GLN A 293 16.91 -3.64 -33.73
CA GLN A 293 15.66 -2.89 -33.97
C GLN A 293 14.40 -3.62 -33.48
N VAL A 294 14.57 -4.81 -32.90
CA VAL A 294 13.47 -5.65 -32.43
C VAL A 294 13.77 -6.10 -31.01
N LYS A 295 12.81 -5.92 -30.10
CA LYS A 295 12.91 -6.33 -28.70
C LYS A 295 11.84 -7.36 -28.38
N PHE A 296 12.26 -8.48 -27.79
CA PHE A 296 11.34 -9.48 -27.28
C PHE A 296 10.88 -9.06 -25.88
N VAL A 297 9.56 -9.05 -25.66
CA VAL A 297 8.94 -8.69 -24.38
C VAL A 297 8.32 -9.95 -23.78
N ASN A 298 9.02 -10.54 -22.82
CA ASN A 298 8.57 -11.74 -22.11
C ASN A 298 7.84 -11.37 -20.83
N TYR A 299 6.53 -11.64 -20.76
CA TYR A 299 5.72 -11.37 -19.58
C TYR A 299 5.28 -12.63 -18.82
N ASP A 300 5.69 -13.84 -19.23
CA ASP A 300 5.26 -15.10 -18.58
C ASP A 300 5.65 -15.17 -17.10
N SER A 301 6.84 -14.69 -16.75
CA SER A 301 7.34 -14.65 -15.37
C SER A 301 6.42 -13.82 -14.45
N TYR A 302 5.82 -12.75 -14.98
CA TYR A 302 4.87 -11.92 -14.23
C TYR A 302 3.56 -12.67 -13.97
N VAL A 303 3.08 -13.46 -14.92
CA VAL A 303 1.88 -14.29 -14.74
C VAL A 303 2.11 -15.32 -13.63
N GLY A 304 3.26 -15.99 -13.62
CA GLY A 304 3.64 -16.90 -12.53
C GLY A 304 3.82 -16.19 -11.18
N HIS A 305 4.42 -14.99 -11.16
CA HIS A 305 4.62 -14.22 -9.93
C HIS A 305 3.31 -13.86 -9.22
N PHE A 306 2.26 -13.54 -9.99
CA PHE A 306 0.96 -13.14 -9.45
C PHE A 306 0.00 -14.32 -9.24
N ASN A 307 0.46 -15.58 -9.37
CA ASN A 307 -0.38 -16.78 -9.37
C ASN A 307 -1.56 -16.65 -10.35
N GLY A 308 -1.27 -16.13 -11.55
CA GLY A 308 -2.26 -15.73 -12.54
C GLY A 308 -2.73 -16.84 -13.47
N ARG A 309 -2.33 -18.09 -13.23
CA ARG A 309 -2.61 -19.24 -14.10
C ARG A 309 -3.80 -20.06 -13.61
N PHE A 310 -4.27 -20.99 -14.44
CA PHE A 310 -5.26 -21.99 -14.06
C PHE A 310 -4.62 -23.12 -13.25
N CYS A 311 -5.39 -23.77 -12.37
CA CYS A 311 -4.95 -24.92 -11.59
C CYS A 311 -3.84 -24.63 -10.58
N GLU A 312 -3.84 -23.43 -9.99
CA GLU A 312 -2.94 -23.03 -8.91
C GLU A 312 -3.34 -23.69 -7.58
N ASP A 313 -2.37 -24.01 -6.71
CA ASP A 313 -2.65 -24.66 -5.42
C ASP A 313 -3.66 -23.86 -4.56
N GLY A 314 -4.62 -24.58 -3.97
CA GLY A 314 -5.70 -24.00 -3.17
C GLY A 314 -6.87 -23.41 -3.96
N VAL A 315 -6.89 -23.57 -5.29
CA VAL A 315 -7.99 -23.14 -6.16
C VAL A 315 -8.83 -24.34 -6.61
N ASP A 316 -10.16 -24.17 -6.64
CA ASP A 316 -11.11 -25.21 -7.08
C ASP A 316 -11.74 -24.85 -8.44
N GLU A 317 -11.15 -25.37 -9.52
CA GLU A 317 -11.64 -25.27 -10.91
C GLU A 317 -12.80 -26.22 -11.25
N SER A 318 -13.27 -27.04 -10.30
CA SER A 318 -14.39 -27.97 -10.53
C SER A 318 -15.77 -27.34 -10.31
N THR A 319 -15.83 -26.11 -9.79
CA THR A 319 -17.08 -25.43 -9.43
C THR A 319 -17.70 -24.65 -10.60
N VAL A 320 -19.04 -24.62 -10.65
CA VAL A 320 -19.81 -23.74 -11.57
C VAL A 320 -19.98 -22.32 -11.05
N GLU A 321 -19.58 -22.07 -9.80
CA GLU A 321 -19.59 -20.76 -9.16
C GLU A 321 -18.22 -20.10 -9.31
N SER A 322 -17.82 -19.71 -10.51
CA SER A 322 -16.58 -18.90 -10.61
C SER A 322 -16.89 -17.46 -10.21
N THR A 323 -16.64 -17.17 -8.94
CA THR A 323 -16.53 -15.82 -8.40
C THR A 323 -15.06 -15.39 -8.45
N THR A 324 -14.73 -14.54 -9.44
CA THR A 324 -13.59 -13.60 -9.49
C THR A 324 -12.39 -13.95 -8.59
N ARG A 325 -11.55 -14.89 -9.05
CA ARG A 325 -10.24 -15.14 -8.45
C ARG A 325 -9.39 -13.87 -8.57
N THR A 326 -9.03 -13.28 -7.43
CA THR A 326 -8.23 -12.04 -7.42
C THR A 326 -6.81 -12.37 -7.89
N GLY A 327 -6.46 -11.91 -9.10
CA GLY A 327 -5.13 -12.10 -9.69
C GLY A 327 -5.06 -13.03 -10.91
N LEU A 328 -6.16 -13.71 -11.29
CA LEU A 328 -6.20 -14.52 -12.51
C LEU A 328 -5.95 -13.64 -13.74
N MET A 329 -4.98 -14.01 -14.57
CA MET A 329 -4.48 -13.16 -15.66
C MET A 329 -5.15 -13.45 -17.02
N PHE A 330 -5.86 -14.57 -17.12
CA PHE A 330 -6.61 -14.98 -18.31
C PHE A 330 -8.11 -15.05 -18.01
N TYR A 331 -8.94 -14.80 -19.01
CA TYR A 331 -10.37 -15.04 -18.87
C TYR A 331 -10.64 -16.53 -18.65
N GLU A 332 -11.43 -16.85 -17.62
CA GLU A 332 -12.15 -18.11 -17.48
C GLU A 332 -13.61 -17.93 -17.96
N LEU A 333 -14.30 -19.03 -18.27
CA LEU A 333 -15.63 -18.96 -18.89
C LEU A 333 -16.67 -18.17 -18.06
N ASN A 334 -16.52 -18.23 -16.73
CA ASN A 334 -17.41 -17.59 -15.77
C ASN A 334 -16.95 -16.18 -15.34
N THR A 335 -15.87 -15.64 -15.92
CA THR A 335 -15.41 -14.28 -15.59
C THR A 335 -16.42 -13.22 -16.04
N PHE A 336 -16.77 -12.28 -15.17
CA PHE A 336 -17.62 -11.12 -15.47
C PHE A 336 -16.80 -9.93 -15.99
N ASP A 337 -17.37 -9.10 -16.87
CA ASP A 337 -16.72 -7.88 -17.36
C ASP A 337 -16.82 -6.73 -16.35
N LEU A 338 -15.81 -5.86 -16.31
CA LEU A 338 -15.79 -4.64 -15.48
C LEU A 338 -16.87 -3.60 -15.88
N GLY A 339 -17.57 -3.78 -17.02
CA GLY A 339 -18.60 -2.87 -17.52
C GLY A 339 -19.70 -3.50 -18.40
N GLY A 340 -19.88 -4.82 -18.41
CA GLY A 340 -20.77 -5.51 -19.37
C GLY A 340 -21.30 -6.88 -18.92
N SER A 341 -22.28 -7.39 -19.68
CA SER A 341 -23.25 -8.47 -19.40
C SER A 341 -22.74 -9.84 -18.90
N ASN A 342 -23.69 -10.68 -18.46
CA ASN A 342 -23.54 -12.11 -18.18
C ASN A 342 -22.67 -12.83 -19.26
N PRO A 343 -21.55 -13.50 -18.91
CA PRO A 343 -20.72 -14.24 -19.89
C PRO A 343 -21.49 -15.37 -20.61
N TRP A 344 -22.59 -15.80 -20.00
CA TRP A 344 -23.54 -16.76 -20.56
C TRP A 344 -24.61 -16.13 -21.46
N LYS A 345 -24.53 -14.82 -21.71
CA LYS A 345 -25.34 -14.14 -22.71
C LYS A 345 -24.90 -14.61 -24.10
N ARG A 346 -25.89 -14.70 -24.97
CA ARG A 346 -25.72 -15.00 -26.38
C ARG A 346 -26.20 -13.78 -27.17
N SER A 347 -25.30 -13.13 -27.90
CA SER A 347 -25.70 -12.12 -28.87
C SER A 347 -26.37 -12.80 -30.08
N VAL A 348 -27.27 -12.08 -30.75
CA VAL A 348 -27.84 -12.51 -32.04
C VAL A 348 -27.00 -12.03 -33.23
N ASP A 349 -25.87 -11.39 -32.95
CA ASP A 349 -24.99 -10.83 -33.96
C ASP A 349 -24.24 -11.98 -34.65
N GLU A 350 -24.16 -11.93 -35.98
CA GLU A 350 -23.37 -12.91 -36.74
C GLU A 350 -21.87 -12.54 -36.65
N VAL A 351 -21.00 -13.54 -36.54
CA VAL A 351 -19.54 -13.35 -36.40
C VAL A 351 -18.83 -13.58 -37.73
N GLU A 352 -17.75 -12.86 -38.00
CA GLU A 352 -17.07 -12.92 -39.30
C GLU A 352 -16.22 -14.20 -39.45
N ASP A 353 -16.30 -14.83 -40.62
CA ASP A 353 -15.49 -15.96 -41.06
C ASP A 353 -13.99 -15.62 -41.05
N GLY A 354 -13.15 -16.55 -40.59
CA GLY A 354 -11.71 -16.36 -40.44
C GLY A 354 -11.28 -15.66 -39.15
N THR A 355 -12.22 -15.27 -38.28
CA THR A 355 -11.91 -14.81 -36.91
C THR A 355 -11.89 -16.00 -35.93
N PHE A 356 -11.32 -15.81 -34.74
CA PHE A 356 -11.36 -16.81 -33.67
C PHE A 356 -12.81 -17.18 -33.29
N GLU A 357 -13.67 -16.18 -33.08
CA GLU A 357 -15.08 -16.39 -32.73
C GLU A 357 -15.85 -17.13 -33.84
N GLY A 358 -15.56 -16.83 -35.11
CA GLY A 358 -16.12 -17.57 -36.25
C GLY A 358 -15.73 -19.05 -36.18
N SER A 359 -14.44 -19.33 -36.02
CA SER A 359 -13.88 -20.69 -36.01
C SER A 359 -14.50 -21.58 -34.90
N VAL A 360 -14.65 -21.05 -33.68
CA VAL A 360 -15.25 -21.82 -32.58
C VAL A 360 -16.76 -22.06 -32.77
N ASN A 361 -17.45 -21.13 -33.44
CA ASN A 361 -18.87 -21.29 -33.78
C ASN A 361 -19.11 -22.29 -34.92
N GLU A 362 -18.19 -22.41 -35.89
CA GLU A 362 -18.21 -23.49 -36.88
C GLU A 362 -18.11 -24.86 -36.20
N LEU A 363 -17.16 -25.03 -35.26
CA LEU A 363 -17.02 -26.28 -34.50
C LEU A 363 -18.29 -26.62 -33.71
N ALA A 364 -18.90 -25.63 -33.06
CA ALA A 364 -20.16 -25.81 -32.35
C ALA A 364 -21.31 -26.20 -33.30
N GLN A 365 -21.34 -25.63 -34.51
CA GLN A 365 -22.33 -25.96 -35.55
C GLN A 365 -22.21 -27.42 -36.00
N ILE A 366 -20.98 -27.91 -36.19
CA ILE A 366 -20.72 -29.30 -36.57
C ILE A 366 -21.23 -30.27 -35.48
N THR A 367 -20.96 -29.98 -34.20
CA THR A 367 -21.42 -30.84 -33.10
C THR A 367 -22.94 -30.86 -32.95
N LEU A 368 -23.61 -29.69 -32.97
CA LEU A 368 -25.06 -29.62 -32.86
C LEU A 368 -25.78 -30.28 -34.04
N TRP A 369 -25.10 -30.44 -35.17
CA TRP A 369 -25.65 -31.13 -36.30
C TRP A 369 -25.57 -32.66 -36.18
N LEU A 370 -24.39 -33.18 -35.81
CA LEU A 370 -24.21 -34.61 -35.54
C LEU A 370 -25.11 -35.11 -34.41
N ASP A 371 -25.27 -34.28 -33.38
CA ASP A 371 -26.16 -34.54 -32.26
C ASP A 371 -27.07 -33.31 -32.03
N PRO A 372 -28.25 -33.28 -32.69
CA PRO A 372 -29.24 -32.22 -32.49
C PRO A 372 -29.81 -32.13 -31.07
N ASN A 373 -29.49 -33.11 -30.21
CA ASN A 373 -29.88 -33.13 -28.81
C ASN A 373 -28.71 -32.82 -27.87
N ALA A 374 -27.51 -32.53 -28.39
CA ALA A 374 -26.37 -32.13 -27.59
C ALA A 374 -26.73 -30.90 -26.75
N LYS A 375 -26.43 -30.97 -25.45
CA LYS A 375 -26.66 -29.89 -24.50
C LYS A 375 -25.33 -29.43 -23.94
N LEU A 376 -25.22 -28.11 -23.78
CA LEU A 376 -24.10 -27.52 -23.08
C LEU A 376 -24.10 -28.02 -21.62
N SER A 377 -22.92 -28.29 -21.07
CA SER A 377 -22.71 -28.67 -19.66
C SER A 377 -23.41 -27.70 -18.71
N ASP A 378 -23.36 -26.41 -19.05
CA ASP A 378 -23.84 -25.29 -18.25
C ASP A 378 -25.11 -24.66 -18.85
N GLN A 379 -25.93 -25.46 -19.54
CA GLN A 379 -27.14 -25.00 -20.22
C GLN A 379 -28.08 -24.19 -19.32
N SER A 380 -28.10 -24.46 -18.01
CA SER A 380 -28.91 -23.73 -17.02
C SER A 380 -28.43 -22.32 -16.72
N MET A 381 -27.18 -21.97 -17.07
CA MET A 381 -26.57 -20.66 -16.80
C MET A 381 -26.86 -19.63 -17.90
N ILE A 382 -27.35 -20.08 -19.05
CA ILE A 382 -27.65 -19.26 -20.22
C ILE A 382 -28.97 -18.52 -19.98
N SER A 383 -28.95 -17.19 -19.99
CA SER A 383 -30.16 -16.38 -19.82
C SER A 383 -31.11 -16.58 -21.02
N ASP A 384 -32.33 -17.00 -20.71
CA ASP A 384 -33.30 -17.69 -21.59
C ASP A 384 -33.89 -16.90 -22.80
N GLU A 385 -33.34 -15.77 -23.23
CA GLU A 385 -34.00 -14.96 -24.27
C GLU A 385 -33.87 -15.50 -25.72
N THR A 386 -33.20 -16.63 -25.97
CA THR A 386 -33.15 -17.20 -27.34
C THR A 386 -32.96 -18.72 -27.43
N VAL A 387 -33.44 -19.52 -26.49
CA VAL A 387 -33.40 -21.01 -26.65
C VAL A 387 -34.23 -21.47 -27.87
N ALA A 388 -35.23 -20.70 -28.29
CA ALA A 388 -36.00 -20.96 -29.50
C ALA A 388 -35.20 -20.72 -30.81
N SER A 389 -34.17 -19.85 -30.81
CA SER A 389 -33.39 -19.55 -32.02
C SER A 389 -32.29 -20.57 -32.30
N ILE A 390 -31.74 -21.29 -31.30
CA ILE A 390 -30.66 -22.28 -31.52
C ILE A 390 -31.12 -23.40 -32.45
N LYS A 391 -32.36 -23.91 -32.28
CA LYS A 391 -32.92 -24.93 -33.19
C LYS A 391 -33.25 -24.40 -34.58
N SER A 392 -33.59 -23.11 -34.71
CA SER A 392 -33.82 -22.51 -36.04
C SER A 392 -32.51 -22.10 -36.72
N LEU A 393 -31.48 -21.68 -35.97
CA LEU A 393 -30.16 -21.22 -36.44
C LEU A 393 -29.22 -22.38 -36.80
N ALA A 394 -29.20 -23.45 -36.00
CA ALA A 394 -28.47 -24.68 -36.32
C ALA A 394 -29.03 -25.42 -37.55
N VAL A 395 -30.27 -25.10 -37.95
CA VAL A 395 -30.98 -25.70 -39.09
C VAL A 395 -31.16 -24.70 -40.25
N SER A 396 -31.02 -23.39 -40.02
CA SER A 396 -31.22 -22.38 -41.06
C SER A 396 -30.06 -22.39 -42.03
N LYS A 397 -30.40 -22.70 -43.28
CA LYS A 397 -29.57 -22.53 -44.47
C LYS A 397 -29.10 -21.08 -44.52
N VAL A 398 -27.82 -20.82 -44.28
CA VAL A 398 -27.22 -19.51 -44.56
C VAL A 398 -27.34 -19.30 -46.07
N ALA A 399 -28.24 -18.41 -46.47
CA ALA A 399 -28.30 -17.91 -47.84
C ALA A 399 -27.35 -16.70 -47.91
N PRO A 400 -26.53 -16.57 -48.96
CA PRO A 400 -25.63 -15.42 -49.10
C PRO A 400 -26.45 -14.13 -49.05
N SER A 401 -26.09 -13.23 -48.14
CA SER A 401 -26.61 -11.87 -48.13
C SER A 401 -26.38 -11.25 -49.52
N ALA A 402 -27.45 -10.83 -50.17
CA ALA A 402 -27.45 -10.38 -51.56
C ALA A 402 -26.81 -8.98 -51.77
N THR A 403 -26.12 -8.43 -50.77
CA THR A 403 -25.65 -7.03 -50.80
C THR A 403 -24.17 -6.79 -50.54
N ASP A 404 -23.35 -7.80 -50.25
CA ASP A 404 -21.88 -7.64 -50.26
C ASP A 404 -21.22 -9.00 -50.50
N SER A 405 -20.56 -9.17 -51.65
CA SER A 405 -19.91 -10.42 -52.04
C SER A 405 -18.61 -10.74 -51.26
N GLU A 406 -18.28 -9.95 -50.24
CA GLU A 406 -17.05 -10.07 -49.44
C GLU A 406 -17.31 -10.39 -47.96
N LYS A 407 -18.55 -10.28 -47.47
CA LYS A 407 -18.86 -10.49 -46.04
C LYS A 407 -19.46 -11.88 -45.83
N ARG A 408 -18.71 -12.72 -45.12
CA ARG A 408 -19.10 -14.11 -44.80
C ARG A 408 -19.30 -14.21 -43.30
N GLU A 409 -20.55 -14.37 -42.89
CA GLU A 409 -20.98 -14.30 -41.50
C GLU A 409 -21.43 -15.70 -41.02
N ILE A 410 -21.11 -16.02 -39.78
CA ILE A 410 -21.34 -17.30 -39.11
C ILE A 410 -22.29 -17.04 -37.92
N PRO A 411 -23.35 -17.85 -37.73
CA PRO A 411 -24.24 -17.68 -36.58
C PRO A 411 -23.52 -17.87 -35.24
N ASN A 412 -23.81 -17.00 -34.26
CA ASN A 412 -23.26 -17.11 -32.91
C ASN A 412 -23.99 -18.18 -32.06
N LEU A 413 -23.46 -19.41 -32.10
CA LEU A 413 -23.97 -20.64 -31.47
C LEU A 413 -23.36 -20.96 -30.10
N LEU A 414 -22.28 -20.29 -29.70
CA LEU A 414 -21.73 -20.31 -28.33
C LEU A 414 -22.09 -19.03 -27.56
N PRO A 415 -22.19 -19.06 -26.23
CA PRO A 415 -22.25 -17.83 -25.44
C PRO A 415 -21.04 -16.92 -25.73
N ASP A 416 -21.24 -15.61 -25.65
CA ASP A 416 -20.24 -14.59 -26.01
C ASP A 416 -18.94 -14.75 -25.17
N GLY A 417 -19.06 -15.25 -23.94
CA GLY A 417 -17.92 -15.50 -23.05
C GLY A 417 -16.91 -16.53 -23.58
N TYR A 418 -17.29 -17.44 -24.47
CA TYR A 418 -16.35 -18.44 -25.03
C TYR A 418 -15.28 -17.81 -25.93
N GLY A 419 -15.58 -16.67 -26.57
CA GLY A 419 -14.64 -15.98 -27.46
C GLY A 419 -13.41 -15.43 -26.74
N ARG A 420 -13.51 -15.17 -25.43
CA ARG A 420 -12.43 -14.56 -24.64
C ARG A 420 -11.65 -15.51 -23.76
N VAL A 421 -12.11 -16.73 -23.50
CA VAL A 421 -11.40 -17.65 -22.58
C VAL A 421 -9.96 -17.87 -23.06
N PHE A 422 -9.00 -17.98 -22.13
CA PHE A 422 -7.55 -18.00 -22.38
C PHE A 422 -6.92 -16.67 -22.86
N HIS A 423 -7.69 -15.63 -23.15
CA HIS A 423 -7.13 -14.32 -23.51
C HIS A 423 -6.79 -13.49 -22.27
N PRO A 424 -5.82 -12.55 -22.37
CA PRO A 424 -5.43 -11.68 -21.28
C PRO A 424 -6.60 -10.84 -20.73
N GLN A 425 -6.73 -10.78 -19.42
CA GLN A 425 -7.61 -9.82 -18.76
C GLN A 425 -6.99 -8.41 -18.79
N PRO A 426 -7.76 -7.33 -18.51
CA PRO A 426 -7.25 -5.96 -18.48
C PRO A 426 -6.00 -5.77 -17.61
N LEU A 427 -5.90 -6.49 -16.50
CA LEU A 427 -4.70 -6.46 -15.64
C LEU A 427 -3.44 -6.97 -16.36
N LEU A 428 -3.55 -8.08 -17.09
CA LEU A 428 -2.42 -8.60 -17.87
C LEU A 428 -2.06 -7.67 -19.03
N HIS A 429 -3.04 -7.05 -19.69
CA HIS A 429 -2.76 -6.01 -20.70
C HIS A 429 -2.01 -4.79 -20.11
N GLN A 430 -2.34 -4.36 -18.88
CA GLN A 430 -1.59 -3.29 -18.20
C GLN A 430 -0.14 -3.70 -17.89
N ILE A 431 0.09 -4.95 -17.49
CA ILE A 431 1.45 -5.49 -17.29
C ILE A 431 2.22 -5.48 -18.60
N ILE A 432 1.64 -6.01 -19.68
CA ILE A 432 2.27 -6.03 -21.01
C ILE A 432 2.60 -4.60 -21.47
N ALA A 433 1.65 -3.67 -21.36
CA ALA A 433 1.86 -2.26 -21.71
C ALA A 433 2.99 -1.63 -20.89
N SER A 434 3.03 -1.89 -19.59
CA SER A 434 4.06 -1.36 -18.69
C SER A 434 5.46 -1.87 -19.04
N LEU A 435 5.58 -3.16 -19.39
CA LEU A 435 6.84 -3.77 -19.82
C LEU A 435 7.33 -3.19 -21.14
N VAL A 436 6.43 -3.02 -22.11
CA VAL A 436 6.77 -2.41 -23.39
C VAL A 436 7.26 -0.97 -23.20
N ILE A 437 6.59 -0.17 -22.36
CA ILE A 437 7.01 1.23 -22.12
C ILE A 437 8.32 1.29 -21.33
N TYR A 438 8.54 0.36 -20.41
CA TYR A 438 9.84 0.20 -19.76
C TYR A 438 10.96 -0.04 -20.79
N GLU A 439 10.73 -0.92 -21.77
CA GLU A 439 11.71 -1.16 -22.84
C GLU A 439 11.89 0.04 -23.76
N MET A 440 10.85 0.85 -23.99
CA MET A 440 10.96 2.13 -24.71
C MET A 440 11.83 3.15 -23.97
N ALA A 441 11.62 3.32 -22.67
CA ALA A 441 12.44 4.20 -21.83
C ALA A 441 13.89 3.71 -21.75
N ASN A 442 14.08 2.39 -21.62
CA ASN A 442 15.40 1.76 -21.63
C ASN A 442 16.13 1.97 -22.98
N LYS A 443 15.40 1.93 -24.11
CA LYS A 443 15.99 2.27 -25.41
C LYS A 443 16.35 3.74 -25.52
N ASN A 444 15.49 4.63 -25.03
CA ASN A 444 15.75 6.08 -25.01
C ASN A 444 17.03 6.41 -24.22
N GLU A 445 17.23 5.78 -23.06
CA GLU A 445 18.48 5.84 -22.27
C GLU A 445 19.71 5.47 -23.10
N GLN A 446 19.65 4.30 -23.75
CA GLN A 446 20.77 3.76 -24.50
C GLN A 446 21.12 4.63 -25.72
N ASP A 447 20.12 5.18 -26.40
CA ASP A 447 20.32 6.13 -27.51
C ASP A 447 21.00 7.42 -27.06
N ASN A 448 20.85 7.79 -25.79
CA ASN A 448 21.48 8.96 -25.18
C ASN A 448 22.76 8.60 -24.41
N GLY A 449 23.32 7.41 -24.63
CA GLY A 449 24.63 7.00 -24.12
C GLY A 449 24.66 6.57 -22.66
N LEU A 450 23.49 6.29 -22.07
CA LEU A 450 23.35 5.80 -20.70
C LEU A 450 23.29 4.27 -20.65
N PRO A 451 23.66 3.63 -19.52
CA PRO A 451 23.64 2.18 -19.40
C PRO A 451 22.22 1.63 -19.44
N GLU A 452 22.09 0.36 -19.87
CA GLU A 452 20.81 -0.35 -19.82
C GLU A 452 20.21 -0.33 -18.40
N ILE A 453 18.92 -0.03 -18.32
CA ILE A 453 18.17 -0.06 -17.07
C ILE A 453 18.01 -1.53 -16.67
N PRO A 454 18.53 -2.00 -15.53
CA PRO A 454 18.29 -3.37 -15.10
C PRO A 454 16.82 -3.55 -14.73
N GLU A 455 16.19 -4.56 -15.31
CA GLU A 455 14.84 -4.99 -14.92
C GLU A 455 14.91 -5.49 -13.47
N LYS A 456 14.20 -4.81 -12.56
CA LYS A 456 14.14 -5.18 -11.16
C LYS A 456 12.76 -5.74 -10.85
N PHE A 457 12.70 -7.03 -10.53
CA PHE A 457 11.54 -7.71 -9.93
C PHE A 457 11.37 -7.32 -8.45
N SER A 458 11.43 -6.03 -8.13
CA SER A 458 11.15 -5.50 -6.80
C SER A 458 9.80 -4.80 -6.83
N TYR A 459 8.77 -5.46 -6.29
CA TYR A 459 7.49 -4.83 -6.05
C TYR A 459 7.61 -3.93 -4.82
N ASN A 460 7.90 -2.65 -5.06
CA ASN A 460 7.45 -1.61 -4.16
C ASN A 460 5.92 -1.69 -4.17
N SER A 461 5.29 -1.85 -3.01
CA SER A 461 3.84 -1.99 -2.92
C SER A 461 3.13 -0.70 -3.32
N CYS A 462 2.83 -0.57 -4.61
CA CYS A 462 1.74 0.24 -5.10
C CYS A 462 0.44 -0.54 -4.86
N SER A 463 -0.36 -0.16 -3.87
CA SER A 463 -1.62 -0.85 -3.53
C SER A 463 -2.67 -0.69 -4.63
N TYR A 464 -3.02 -1.77 -5.33
CA TYR A 464 -4.32 -1.90 -6.02
C TYR A 464 -5.34 -2.43 -4.99
N SER A 465 -6.39 -1.66 -4.73
CA SER A 465 -7.49 -2.01 -3.83
C SER A 465 -8.46 -2.96 -4.54
N GLY A 466 -8.35 -4.26 -4.28
CA GLY A 466 -9.36 -5.26 -4.65
C GLY A 466 -10.13 -5.72 -3.41
N SER A 467 -11.43 -5.45 -3.39
CA SER A 467 -12.35 -5.81 -2.32
C SER A 467 -12.67 -7.31 -2.28
N SER A 468 -12.46 -7.98 -1.15
CA SER A 468 -13.46 -8.83 -0.49
C SER A 468 -12.94 -9.27 0.89
N GLY A 469 -13.71 -9.31 1.98
CA GLY A 469 -15.14 -9.12 2.09
C GLY A 469 -15.55 -8.50 3.42
N SER A 470 -16.56 -7.65 3.33
CA SER A 470 -17.78 -7.80 4.09
C SER A 470 -18.88 -7.12 3.28
N ASN A 471 -19.93 -7.87 2.94
CA ASN A 471 -21.13 -7.35 2.30
C ASN A 471 -21.67 -6.15 3.07
N ASP A 472 -21.45 -4.96 2.54
CA ASP A 472 -22.31 -3.79 2.78
C ASP A 472 -22.22 -2.85 1.56
N SER A 473 -22.70 -3.33 0.42
CA SER A 473 -22.71 -2.63 -0.87
C SER A 473 -23.72 -1.48 -0.94
N ASN A 474 -23.86 -0.68 0.13
CA ASN A 474 -24.75 0.49 0.18
C ASN A 474 -24.29 1.65 1.10
N ALA A 475 -23.05 1.70 1.58
CA ALA A 475 -22.53 2.89 2.28
C ALA A 475 -21.48 3.62 1.41
N PRO A 476 -21.76 4.83 0.89
CA PRO A 476 -20.76 5.61 0.15
C PRO A 476 -19.57 5.96 1.06
N ASN A 477 -18.41 6.24 0.45
CA ASN A 477 -17.24 6.84 1.10
C ASN A 477 -17.68 8.07 1.93
N ARG A 478 -17.73 7.94 3.27
CA ARG A 478 -18.28 8.96 4.15
C ARG A 478 -17.26 9.44 5.17
N GLN A 479 -17.25 10.75 5.36
CA GLN A 479 -16.43 11.49 6.30
C GLN A 479 -16.90 11.29 7.76
N GLN A 480 -15.95 11.21 8.70
CA GLN A 480 -16.10 10.90 10.12
C GLN A 480 -15.35 11.91 11.00
N ILE A 481 -15.69 11.95 12.28
CA ILE A 481 -15.00 12.73 13.31
C ILE A 481 -13.99 11.83 14.02
N ALA A 482 -12.76 12.33 14.09
CA ALA A 482 -11.67 11.81 14.91
C ALA A 482 -11.18 12.95 15.80
N VAL A 483 -10.87 12.66 17.07
CA VAL A 483 -10.47 13.69 18.03
C VAL A 483 -9.14 13.30 18.67
N ALA A 484 -8.14 14.18 18.55
CA ALA A 484 -6.92 14.15 19.34
C ALA A 484 -7.26 14.49 20.80
N SER A 485 -7.94 13.58 21.50
CA SER A 485 -8.60 13.82 22.79
C SER A 485 -7.63 13.88 23.97
N TYR A 486 -6.78 14.90 24.03
CA TYR A 486 -5.85 15.14 25.15
C TYR A 486 -6.56 15.70 26.40
N ILE A 487 -7.79 15.24 26.62
CA ILE A 487 -8.68 15.64 27.71
C ILE A 487 -8.41 14.69 28.89
N ASN A 488 -7.97 15.23 30.01
CA ASN A 488 -7.73 14.44 31.22
C ASN A 488 -9.06 13.76 31.69
N PRO A 489 -9.12 12.42 31.80
CA PRO A 489 -10.34 11.71 32.22
C PRO A 489 -10.90 12.12 33.59
N LEU A 490 -10.04 12.54 34.52
CA LEU A 490 -10.43 13.04 35.84
C LEU A 490 -10.69 14.54 35.86
N GLY A 491 -10.10 15.28 34.92
CA GLY A 491 -10.24 16.74 34.80
C GLY A 491 -11.58 17.14 34.20
N ASP A 492 -12.07 16.40 33.20
CA ASP A 492 -13.37 16.65 32.57
C ASP A 492 -14.14 15.36 32.23
N PRO A 493 -14.69 14.66 33.25
CA PRO A 493 -15.54 13.49 33.04
C PRO A 493 -16.78 13.76 32.18
N ALA A 494 -17.32 14.99 32.20
CA ALA A 494 -18.54 15.33 31.47
C ALA A 494 -18.32 15.33 29.94
N SER A 495 -17.16 15.77 29.47
CA SER A 495 -16.79 15.65 28.06
C SER A 495 -16.67 14.19 27.62
N TRP A 496 -16.09 13.31 28.45
CA TRP A 496 -16.01 11.88 28.15
C TRP A 496 -17.39 11.22 28.08
N GLU A 497 -18.31 11.55 29.00
CA GLU A 497 -19.71 11.10 28.93
C GLU A 497 -20.41 11.51 27.62
N ARG A 498 -20.16 12.74 27.14
CA ARG A 498 -20.70 13.23 25.87
C ARG A 498 -20.09 12.51 24.67
N ILE A 499 -18.76 12.34 24.64
CA ILE A 499 -18.03 11.60 23.59
C ILE A 499 -18.64 10.21 23.43
N PHE A 500 -18.85 9.52 24.55
CA PHE A 500 -19.45 8.19 24.60
C PHE A 500 -20.89 8.14 24.08
N ALA A 501 -21.69 9.17 24.35
CA ALA A 501 -23.08 9.24 23.90
C ALA A 501 -23.23 9.44 22.38
N TYR A 502 -22.23 9.97 21.69
CA TYR A 502 -22.31 10.21 20.25
C TYR A 502 -22.24 8.93 19.43
N ASP A 503 -22.96 8.91 18.31
CA ASP A 503 -22.98 7.77 17.39
C ASP A 503 -21.56 7.38 16.95
N THR A 504 -21.21 6.11 17.10
CA THR A 504 -19.90 5.56 16.71
C THR A 504 -19.64 5.61 15.21
N GLN A 505 -20.67 5.72 14.37
CA GLN A 505 -20.49 5.99 12.94
C GLN A 505 -20.15 7.45 12.67
N LYS A 506 -20.40 8.37 13.61
CA LYS A 506 -20.07 9.80 13.47
C LYS A 506 -18.72 10.10 14.09
N LEU A 507 -18.54 9.74 15.36
CA LEU A 507 -17.31 9.92 16.13
C LEU A 507 -16.76 8.53 16.49
N SER A 508 -15.69 8.13 15.80
CA SER A 508 -15.17 6.75 15.82
C SER A 508 -13.76 6.61 16.41
N ILE A 509 -12.93 7.66 16.30
CA ILE A 509 -11.52 7.65 16.70
C ILE A 509 -11.24 8.71 17.77
N LEU A 510 -10.47 8.31 18.78
CA LEU A 510 -10.01 9.13 19.91
C LEU A 510 -8.51 8.84 20.12
N VAL A 511 -7.79 9.73 20.81
CA VAL A 511 -6.36 9.55 21.13
C VAL A 511 -6.15 9.66 22.64
N ALA A 512 -5.48 8.66 23.23
CA ALA A 512 -5.01 8.71 24.61
C ALA A 512 -3.57 9.19 24.65
N ASN A 513 -3.34 10.23 25.45
CA ASN A 513 -2.00 10.70 25.78
C ASN A 513 -1.88 10.79 27.30
N VAL A 514 -1.36 9.73 27.94
CA VAL A 514 -1.24 9.68 29.40
C VAL A 514 -0.12 10.59 29.88
N LEU A 515 1.06 10.45 29.29
CA LEU A 515 2.25 11.19 29.70
C LEU A 515 3.24 11.33 28.52
N ASN A 516 2.78 11.86 27.39
CA ASN A 516 3.50 11.82 26.10
C ASN A 516 3.92 10.38 25.73
N GLY A 517 3.01 9.45 25.98
CA GLY A 517 3.24 8.01 25.93
C GLY A 517 2.36 7.22 26.92
N PRO A 518 2.61 5.91 27.07
CA PRO A 518 1.81 4.98 27.87
C PRO A 518 2.01 5.06 29.39
N ASP A 519 3.02 5.81 29.86
CA ASP A 519 3.57 5.76 31.22
C ASP A 519 4.31 4.42 31.54
N TYR A 520 4.77 4.25 32.78
CA TYR A 520 5.44 3.06 33.29
C TYR A 520 4.46 2.01 33.84
N VAL A 521 3.35 2.49 34.44
CA VAL A 521 2.27 1.69 35.04
C VAL A 521 0.93 2.11 34.43
N VAL A 522 -0.08 1.26 34.60
CA VAL A 522 -1.45 1.54 34.15
C VAL A 522 -1.99 2.78 34.86
N ASP A 523 -2.51 3.74 34.10
CA ASP A 523 -3.39 4.78 34.63
C ASP A 523 -4.83 4.27 34.60
N GLU A 524 -5.43 4.10 35.78
CA GLU A 524 -6.77 3.52 35.92
C GLU A 524 -7.89 4.40 35.34
N ALA A 525 -7.69 5.72 35.29
CA ALA A 525 -8.68 6.62 34.70
C ALA A 525 -8.67 6.51 33.18
N TRP A 526 -7.48 6.47 32.57
CA TRP A 526 -7.31 6.19 31.14
C TRP A 526 -7.80 4.79 30.78
N LYS A 527 -7.48 3.79 31.58
CA LYS A 527 -7.98 2.42 31.39
C LYS A 527 -9.51 2.38 31.37
N SER A 528 -10.15 3.07 32.30
CA SER A 528 -11.61 3.15 32.38
C SER A 528 -12.23 3.74 31.11
N VAL A 529 -11.69 4.85 30.59
CA VAL A 529 -12.22 5.46 29.35
C VAL A 529 -11.92 4.62 28.10
N ILE A 530 -10.77 3.95 28.05
CA ILE A 530 -10.41 3.02 26.96
C ILE A 530 -11.38 1.84 26.93
N ASP A 531 -11.63 1.19 28.07
CA ASP A 531 -12.55 0.06 28.18
C ASP A 531 -14.00 0.48 27.84
N GLN A 532 -14.43 1.67 28.29
CA GLN A 532 -15.75 2.21 27.97
C GLN A 532 -15.92 2.54 26.49
N ALA A 533 -14.95 3.22 25.88
CA ALA A 533 -14.95 3.53 24.44
C ALA A 533 -15.03 2.24 23.59
N ALA A 534 -14.20 1.24 23.93
CA ALA A 534 -14.19 -0.05 23.24
C ALA A 534 -15.55 -0.76 23.34
N SER A 535 -16.22 -0.72 24.50
CA SER A 535 -17.56 -1.28 24.70
C SER A 535 -18.64 -0.64 23.81
N GLN A 536 -18.39 0.57 23.32
CA GLN A 536 -19.27 1.34 22.44
C GLN A 536 -18.85 1.30 20.97
N GLY A 537 -17.84 0.49 20.63
CA GLY A 537 -17.33 0.34 19.27
C GLY A 537 -16.40 1.48 18.82
N LYS A 538 -16.01 2.39 19.71
CA LYS A 538 -15.04 3.45 19.44
C LYS A 538 -13.61 2.93 19.64
N LYS A 539 -12.64 3.59 19.00
CA LYS A 539 -11.22 3.26 19.14
C LYS A 539 -10.47 4.41 19.81
N ILE A 540 -9.87 4.13 20.96
CA ILE A 540 -8.85 5.01 21.54
C ILE A 540 -7.47 4.53 21.08
N LEU A 541 -6.69 5.42 20.49
CA LEU A 541 -5.34 5.15 20.00
C LEU A 541 -4.30 5.64 21.01
N GLY A 542 -3.29 4.82 21.31
CA GLY A 542 -2.19 5.23 22.19
C GLY A 542 -1.23 6.18 21.47
N TYR A 543 -0.93 7.33 22.07
CA TYR A 543 0.06 8.29 21.56
C TYR A 543 1.49 7.74 21.63
N VAL A 544 2.21 7.77 20.50
CA VAL A 544 3.62 7.40 20.40
C VAL A 544 4.40 8.49 19.69
N ARG A 545 5.43 9.03 20.36
CA ARG A 545 6.29 10.08 19.83
C ARG A 545 7.37 9.50 18.91
N THR A 546 7.41 9.94 17.66
CA THR A 546 8.39 9.45 16.67
C THR A 546 9.59 10.38 16.44
N GLY A 547 9.54 11.61 16.96
CA GLY A 547 10.68 12.53 16.95
C GLY A 547 11.18 12.90 15.56
N TYR A 548 10.32 12.83 14.53
CA TYR A 548 10.71 12.97 13.13
C TYR A 548 11.89 12.06 12.75
N LEU A 549 11.95 10.87 13.36
CA LEU A 549 13.05 9.90 13.22
C LEU A 549 14.46 10.48 13.50
N GLY A 550 14.55 11.64 14.17
CA GLY A 550 15.80 12.35 14.42
C GLY A 550 16.42 13.04 13.20
N VAL A 551 15.72 13.07 12.06
CA VAL A 551 16.24 13.63 10.80
C VAL A 551 15.86 15.09 10.57
N SER A 552 14.92 15.61 11.35
CA SER A 552 14.53 17.03 11.31
C SER A 552 15.70 17.97 11.64
N GLN A 553 15.55 19.25 11.32
CA GLN A 553 16.56 20.28 11.64
C GLN A 553 16.76 20.43 13.16
N GLN A 554 15.71 20.18 13.94
CA GLN A 554 15.73 20.16 15.40
C GLN A 554 16.54 18.97 15.95
N GLN A 555 16.78 17.94 15.13
CA GLN A 555 17.70 16.86 15.45
C GLN A 555 17.33 16.15 16.77
N PHE A 556 16.04 15.83 16.92
CA PHE A 556 15.55 15.16 18.12
C PHE A 556 16.27 13.85 18.35
N THR A 557 16.38 13.50 19.63
CA THR A 557 16.97 12.24 20.06
C THR A 557 15.90 11.37 20.70
N THR A 558 16.12 10.06 20.64
CA THR A 558 15.42 9.08 21.47
C THR A 558 15.62 9.42 22.95
N ARG A 559 14.83 8.83 23.84
CA ARG A 559 14.99 8.96 25.30
C ARG A 559 16.36 8.47 25.80
N LEU A 560 17.05 7.67 25.00
CA LEU A 560 18.42 7.21 25.24
C LEU A 560 19.50 8.09 24.58
N GLY A 561 19.12 9.23 24.00
CA GLY A 561 20.05 10.21 23.42
C GLY A 561 20.58 9.88 22.03
N SER A 562 20.00 8.89 21.33
CA SER A 562 20.40 8.50 19.97
C SER A 562 19.63 9.23 18.89
N LYS A 563 20.29 9.46 17.74
CA LYS A 563 19.68 9.96 16.49
C LYS A 563 19.60 8.88 15.40
N ASP A 564 20.10 7.68 15.67
CA ASP A 564 20.11 6.60 14.68
C ASP A 564 18.68 6.13 14.38
N LEU A 565 18.37 5.93 13.09
CA LEU A 565 17.04 5.48 12.65
C LEU A 565 16.60 4.18 13.32
N ALA A 566 17.53 3.24 13.50
CA ALA A 566 17.24 1.95 14.11
C ALA A 566 16.94 2.06 15.62
N ASP A 567 17.55 3.02 16.30
CA ASP A 567 17.25 3.29 17.71
C ASP A 567 15.89 4.00 17.85
N TRP A 568 15.51 4.85 16.89
CA TRP A 568 14.15 5.40 16.81
C TRP A 568 13.10 4.33 16.58
N ALA A 569 13.30 3.44 15.60
CA ALA A 569 12.39 2.31 15.37
C ALA A 569 12.25 1.42 16.60
N SER A 570 13.39 1.08 17.24
CA SER A 570 13.43 0.33 18.50
C SER A 570 12.60 1.01 19.60
N GLN A 571 12.72 2.32 19.78
CA GLN A 571 11.92 3.05 20.77
C GLN A 571 10.43 3.05 20.42
N ILE A 572 10.09 3.30 19.15
CA ILE A 572 8.69 3.38 18.69
C ILE A 572 7.99 2.04 18.91
N GLU A 573 8.60 0.92 18.49
CA GLU A 573 8.03 -0.41 18.67
C GLU A 573 7.92 -0.83 20.14
N GLN A 574 8.87 -0.42 20.96
CA GLN A 574 8.81 -0.57 22.42
C GLN A 574 7.65 0.22 23.04
N ASP A 575 7.39 1.45 22.58
CA ASP A 575 6.28 2.26 23.08
C ASP A 575 4.93 1.65 22.68
N VAL A 576 4.84 1.13 21.45
CA VAL A 576 3.68 0.34 20.98
C VAL A 576 3.45 -0.85 21.90
N ASP A 577 4.48 -1.65 22.17
CA ASP A 577 4.39 -2.80 23.05
C ASP A 577 3.95 -2.41 24.46
N LYS A 578 4.49 -1.31 24.99
CA LYS A 578 4.16 -0.84 26.34
C LYS A 578 2.71 -0.37 26.45
N TRP A 579 2.16 0.27 25.40
CA TRP A 579 0.74 0.59 25.33
C TRP A 579 -0.15 -0.66 25.43
N PHE A 580 0.14 -1.70 24.65
CA PHE A 580 -0.64 -2.93 24.68
C PHE A 580 -0.40 -3.77 25.95
N GLU A 581 0.79 -3.71 26.54
CA GLU A 581 1.10 -4.32 27.84
C GLU A 581 0.22 -3.72 28.95
N LEU A 582 0.12 -2.39 29.01
CA LEU A 582 -0.59 -1.69 30.09
C LEU A 582 -2.11 -1.68 29.89
N TYR A 583 -2.60 -1.48 28.66
CA TYR A 583 -4.03 -1.24 28.40
C TYR A 583 -4.75 -2.41 27.72
N GLY A 584 -4.01 -3.43 27.27
CA GLY A 584 -4.56 -4.67 26.73
C GLY A 584 -5.33 -4.49 25.41
N THR A 585 -6.21 -5.46 25.11
CA THR A 585 -6.92 -5.55 23.82
C THR A 585 -8.05 -4.53 23.64
N SER A 586 -8.42 -3.79 24.69
CA SER A 586 -9.38 -2.69 24.59
C SER A 586 -8.78 -1.48 23.86
N LEU A 587 -7.45 -1.37 23.80
CA LEU A 587 -6.77 -0.34 23.04
C LEU A 587 -7.06 -0.52 21.53
N GLY A 588 -7.51 0.55 20.88
CA GLY A 588 -7.99 0.52 19.51
C GLY A 588 -6.89 0.57 18.43
N GLY A 589 -5.67 0.96 18.82
CA GLY A 589 -4.53 1.13 17.93
C GLY A 589 -3.52 2.17 18.42
N ILE A 590 -2.74 2.76 17.50
CA ILE A 590 -1.62 3.66 17.81
C ILE A 590 -1.68 4.93 16.96
N PHE A 591 -1.45 6.07 17.61
CA PHE A 591 -1.28 7.38 16.98
C PHE A 591 0.19 7.77 17.05
N PHE A 592 0.89 7.71 15.91
CA PHE A 592 2.28 8.06 15.77
C PHE A 592 2.42 9.55 15.48
N ASP A 593 2.92 10.32 16.44
CA ASP A 593 3.05 11.77 16.34
C ASP A 593 4.47 12.21 15.98
N GLU A 594 4.61 13.46 15.54
CA GLU A 594 5.86 14.04 15.03
C GLU A 594 6.42 13.25 13.82
N GLY A 595 5.55 12.83 12.92
CA GLY A 595 5.88 12.03 11.74
C GLY A 595 6.73 12.79 10.73
N TRP A 596 7.74 12.12 10.16
CA TRP A 596 8.55 12.71 9.09
C TRP A 596 7.81 12.61 7.74
N PRO A 597 7.61 13.71 7.00
CA PRO A 597 6.71 13.71 5.83
C PRO A 597 7.37 13.40 4.47
N GLU A 598 8.70 13.27 4.42
CA GLU A 598 9.44 13.06 3.16
C GLU A 598 9.94 11.63 3.06
N CYS A 599 9.98 11.06 1.84
CA CYS A 599 10.34 9.64 1.64
C CYS A 599 11.75 9.32 2.10
N GLY A 600 12.65 10.30 2.01
CA GLY A 600 14.08 10.10 2.17
C GLY A 600 14.73 9.39 0.98
N PRO A 601 16.07 9.22 1.00
CA PRO A 601 16.78 8.50 -0.04
C PRO A 601 16.26 7.06 -0.16
N ASN A 602 15.87 6.65 -1.37
CA ASN A 602 15.32 5.32 -1.63
C ASN A 602 14.15 4.93 -0.71
N ASN A 603 13.28 5.90 -0.35
CA ASN A 603 12.11 5.68 0.51
C ASN A 603 12.39 5.19 1.94
N ILE A 604 13.64 5.28 2.42
CA ILE A 604 14.04 4.70 3.71
C ILE A 604 13.15 5.10 4.90
N TYR A 605 12.61 6.33 4.92
CA TYR A 605 11.74 6.78 6.02
C TYR A 605 10.33 6.19 5.89
N ALA A 606 9.75 6.21 4.69
CA ALA A 606 8.45 5.60 4.44
C ALA A 606 8.49 4.08 4.68
N ASP A 607 9.55 3.41 4.23
CA ASP A 607 9.76 1.98 4.46
C ASP A 607 9.87 1.65 5.95
N LEU A 608 10.55 2.50 6.73
CA LEU A 608 10.65 2.32 8.18
C LEU A 608 9.29 2.41 8.86
N TYR A 609 8.46 3.39 8.51
CA TYR A 609 7.09 3.49 9.03
C TYR A 609 6.20 2.32 8.59
N ALA A 610 6.34 1.84 7.34
CA ALA A 610 5.65 0.64 6.88
C ALA A 610 6.07 -0.60 7.69
N TYR A 611 7.36 -0.72 8.03
CA TYR A 611 7.88 -1.77 8.91
C TYR A 611 7.29 -1.69 10.33
N ILE A 612 7.29 -0.51 10.93
CA ILE A 612 6.70 -0.26 12.26
C ILE A 612 5.19 -0.60 12.26
N ASN A 613 4.46 -0.23 11.20
CA ASN A 613 3.04 -0.55 11.06
C ASN A 613 2.83 -2.06 10.92
N LYS A 614 3.66 -2.74 10.12
CA LYS A 614 3.63 -4.20 9.97
C LYS A 614 3.90 -4.90 11.29
N TYR A 615 4.92 -4.49 12.03
CA TYR A 615 5.23 -4.99 13.38
C TYR A 615 4.00 -4.85 14.30
N THR A 616 3.45 -3.63 14.36
CA THR A 616 2.28 -3.29 15.18
C THR A 616 1.09 -4.19 14.83
N LYS A 617 0.73 -4.32 13.55
CA LYS A 617 -0.44 -5.09 13.11
C LYS A 617 -0.24 -6.60 13.21
N ASN A 618 0.99 -7.11 13.06
CA ASN A 618 1.28 -8.53 13.25
C ASN A 618 1.17 -8.95 14.71
N LYS A 619 1.70 -8.13 15.62
CA LYS A 619 1.68 -8.40 17.06
C LYS A 619 0.31 -8.10 17.69
N TYR A 620 -0.39 -7.09 17.16
CA TYR A 620 -1.70 -6.63 17.63
C TYR A 620 -2.71 -6.54 16.47
N PRO A 621 -3.25 -7.68 16.00
CA PRO A 621 -4.23 -7.71 14.91
C PRO A 621 -5.45 -6.83 15.20
N GLY A 622 -5.84 -6.00 14.24
CA GLY A 622 -6.97 -5.07 14.37
C GLY A 622 -6.62 -3.68 14.92
N ALA A 623 -5.34 -3.45 15.27
CA ALA A 623 -4.83 -2.12 15.60
C ALA A 623 -4.99 -1.16 14.41
N PHE A 624 -5.61 -0.01 14.69
CA PHE A 624 -5.73 1.12 13.76
C PHE A 624 -4.53 2.05 13.91
N THR A 625 -3.85 2.39 12.82
CA THR A 625 -2.61 3.17 12.87
C THR A 625 -2.72 4.52 12.15
N VAL A 626 -2.28 5.57 12.82
CA VAL A 626 -2.26 6.94 12.28
C VAL A 626 -0.84 7.49 12.34
N LEU A 627 -0.36 8.12 11.27
CA LEU A 627 0.86 8.93 11.29
C LEU A 627 0.52 10.41 11.18
N ASN A 628 0.99 11.21 12.12
CA ASN A 628 0.79 12.65 12.18
C ASN A 628 2.09 13.44 11.94
N PRO A 629 2.34 13.91 10.70
CA PRO A 629 3.30 14.98 10.45
C PRO A 629 2.76 16.40 10.74
N GLY A 630 1.43 16.58 10.81
CA GLY A 630 0.76 17.88 10.92
C GLY A 630 0.79 18.71 9.62
N SER A 631 1.37 18.18 8.54
CA SER A 631 1.67 18.87 7.28
C SER A 631 1.44 17.97 6.06
N PRO A 632 1.48 18.53 4.84
CA PRO A 632 1.48 17.71 3.64
C PRO A 632 2.57 16.64 3.68
N ILE A 633 2.27 15.47 3.13
CA ILE A 633 3.11 14.28 3.20
C ILE A 633 3.28 13.67 1.81
N ALA A 634 4.47 13.14 1.49
CA ALA A 634 4.77 12.56 0.20
C ALA A 634 3.99 11.26 -0.07
N GLN A 635 3.71 10.95 -1.34
CA GLN A 635 2.87 9.80 -1.74
C GLN A 635 3.41 8.44 -1.28
N CYS A 636 4.74 8.28 -1.14
CA CYS A 636 5.35 7.06 -0.62
C CYS A 636 4.78 6.63 0.75
N PHE A 637 4.17 7.56 1.51
CA PHE A 637 3.53 7.25 2.79
C PHE A 637 2.09 6.74 2.67
N GLU A 638 1.42 6.82 1.51
CA GLU A 638 0.00 6.48 1.33
C GLU A 638 -0.35 5.08 1.91
N ASN A 639 0.58 4.13 1.81
CA ASN A 639 0.39 2.76 2.27
C ASN A 639 1.14 2.41 3.57
N THR A 640 1.75 3.39 4.23
CA THR A 640 2.55 3.15 5.45
C THR A 640 1.68 2.97 6.69
N MET A 641 0.57 3.70 6.80
CA MET A 641 -0.40 3.64 7.91
C MET A 641 -1.83 3.54 7.39
N ASP A 642 -2.79 3.23 8.27
CA ASP A 642 -4.21 3.25 7.90
C ASP A 642 -4.66 4.67 7.50
N THR A 643 -4.28 5.67 8.29
CA THR A 643 -4.57 7.09 8.05
C THR A 643 -3.33 7.97 8.26
N LEU A 644 -3.25 9.07 7.51
CA LEU A 644 -2.23 10.10 7.58
C LEU A 644 -2.90 11.44 7.95
N LEU A 645 -2.40 12.12 8.98
CA LEU A 645 -2.90 13.44 9.37
C LEU A 645 -2.11 14.51 8.63
N THR A 646 -2.68 15.03 7.54
CA THR A 646 -1.95 15.84 6.54
C THR A 646 -2.20 17.33 6.63
N PHE A 647 -3.00 17.75 7.60
CA PHE A 647 -3.22 19.16 7.91
C PHE A 647 -3.55 19.34 9.38
N GLU A 648 -2.79 20.18 10.06
CA GLU A 648 -3.02 20.57 11.45
C GLU A 648 -2.76 22.07 11.59
N SER A 649 -3.79 22.89 11.42
CA SER A 649 -3.64 24.36 11.54
C SER A 649 -4.97 25.09 11.74
N SER A 650 -4.89 26.42 11.82
CA SER A 650 -6.05 27.28 12.05
C SER A 650 -7.04 27.30 10.88
N TYR A 651 -8.28 27.65 11.17
CA TYR A 651 -9.32 27.95 10.21
C TYR A 651 -8.87 28.94 9.13
N GLU A 652 -8.19 30.02 9.53
CA GLU A 652 -7.69 31.04 8.60
C GLU A 652 -6.70 30.45 7.60
N THR A 653 -5.74 29.65 8.07
CA THR A 653 -4.81 28.90 7.23
C THR A 653 -5.54 27.94 6.31
N TYR A 654 -6.53 27.20 6.83
CA TYR A 654 -7.29 26.24 6.04
C TYR A 654 -8.07 26.88 4.89
N ILE A 655 -8.63 28.08 5.10
CA ILE A 655 -9.40 28.76 4.05
C ILE A 655 -8.49 29.49 3.06
N SER A 656 -7.45 30.18 3.55
CA SER A 656 -6.70 31.15 2.74
C SER A 656 -5.38 30.62 2.18
N SER A 657 -4.76 29.65 2.85
CA SER A 657 -3.35 29.26 2.63
C SER A 657 -3.14 27.75 2.74
N TYR A 658 -4.17 26.96 2.43
CA TYR A 658 -4.08 25.50 2.43
C TYR A 658 -3.13 25.02 1.34
N VAL A 659 -2.19 24.16 1.73
CA VAL A 659 -1.28 23.46 0.82
C VAL A 659 -1.75 22.01 0.73
N PRO A 660 -2.17 21.52 -0.46
CA PRO A 660 -2.54 20.12 -0.63
C PRO A 660 -1.30 19.21 -0.67
N ASN A 661 -1.52 17.91 -0.49
CA ASN A 661 -0.56 16.91 -0.96
C ASN A 661 -0.42 16.99 -2.49
N ASP A 662 0.71 16.58 -3.02
CA ASP A 662 0.96 16.42 -4.46
C ASP A 662 0.31 15.16 -5.06
N TRP A 663 -0.41 14.38 -4.23
CA TRP A 663 -1.17 13.20 -4.60
C TRP A 663 -2.58 13.24 -3.99
N THR A 664 -3.51 12.52 -4.61
CA THR A 664 -4.88 12.33 -4.12
C THR A 664 -5.05 10.92 -3.58
N PRO A 665 -5.62 10.73 -2.38
CA PRO A 665 -5.78 9.41 -1.81
C PRO A 665 -6.83 8.58 -2.56
N LYS A 666 -6.58 7.27 -2.70
CA LYS A 666 -7.56 6.33 -3.28
C LYS A 666 -8.84 6.21 -2.45
N ASP A 667 -8.71 6.34 -1.14
CA ASP A 667 -9.83 6.36 -0.19
C ASP A 667 -9.70 7.61 0.69
N PRO A 668 -10.72 8.49 0.79
CA PRO A 668 -10.62 9.70 1.59
C PRO A 668 -10.36 9.42 3.08
N ARG A 669 -10.71 8.24 3.61
CA ARG A 669 -10.38 7.83 4.99
C ARG A 669 -8.88 7.74 5.24
N LYS A 670 -8.06 7.78 4.18
CA LYS A 670 -6.61 7.88 4.27
C LYS A 670 -6.15 9.21 4.87
N LEU A 671 -6.92 10.29 4.74
CA LEU A 671 -6.52 11.61 5.21
C LEU A 671 -7.34 12.07 6.41
N TRP A 672 -6.64 12.58 7.41
CA TRP A 672 -7.21 13.29 8.56
C TRP A 672 -6.77 14.75 8.54
N HIS A 673 -7.71 15.68 8.66
CA HIS A 673 -7.43 17.09 8.90
C HIS A 673 -7.93 17.53 10.28
N ILE A 674 -7.08 18.26 11.00
CA ILE A 674 -7.42 18.98 12.22
C ILE A 674 -7.46 20.48 11.90
N ILE A 675 -8.62 21.11 12.15
CA ILE A 675 -8.83 22.54 11.92
C ILE A 675 -9.34 23.20 13.20
N TYR A 676 -8.49 23.99 13.85
CA TYR A 676 -8.84 24.74 15.07
C TYR A 676 -9.25 26.19 14.74
N LYS A 677 -9.82 26.93 15.70
CA LYS A 677 -10.42 28.27 15.51
C LYS A 677 -11.55 28.35 14.48
N VAL A 678 -12.33 27.29 14.29
CA VAL A 678 -13.45 27.30 13.34
C VAL A 678 -14.69 27.90 14.03
N PRO A 679 -15.24 29.04 13.54
CA PRO A 679 -16.50 29.58 14.07
C PRO A 679 -17.64 28.57 13.92
N GLN A 680 -18.53 28.50 14.92
CA GLN A 680 -19.62 27.50 14.94
C GLN A 680 -20.51 27.53 13.69
N ASP A 681 -20.78 28.72 13.12
CA ASP A 681 -21.57 28.89 11.91
C ASP A 681 -20.85 28.43 10.63
N GLN A 682 -19.54 28.22 10.69
CA GLN A 682 -18.71 27.76 9.57
C GLN A 682 -18.44 26.25 9.59
N VAL A 683 -18.82 25.53 10.66
CA VAL A 683 -18.55 24.09 10.83
C VAL A 683 -18.99 23.27 9.62
N ALA A 684 -20.21 23.48 9.12
CA ALA A 684 -20.72 22.74 7.97
C ALA A 684 -19.96 23.07 6.66
N THR A 685 -19.60 24.35 6.48
CA THR A 685 -18.80 24.81 5.33
C THR A 685 -17.41 24.19 5.35
N VAL A 686 -16.76 24.15 6.51
CA VAL A 686 -15.42 23.57 6.68
C VAL A 686 -15.44 22.06 6.49
N ALA A 687 -16.44 21.35 7.03
CA ALA A 687 -16.59 19.91 6.82
C ALA A 687 -16.76 19.56 5.33
N ALA A 688 -17.62 20.30 4.62
CA ALA A 688 -17.82 20.13 3.18
C ALA A 688 -16.54 20.45 2.38
N LEU A 689 -15.83 21.52 2.75
CA LEU A 689 -14.55 21.88 2.14
C LEU A 689 -13.50 20.79 2.37
N ALA A 690 -13.41 20.24 3.58
CA ALA A 690 -12.51 19.15 3.88
C ALA A 690 -12.85 17.87 3.11
N SER A 691 -14.14 17.60 2.89
CA SER A 691 -14.57 16.49 2.03
C SER A 691 -14.15 16.71 0.58
N SER A 692 -14.24 17.94 0.06
CA SER A 692 -13.75 18.29 -1.29
C SER A 692 -12.23 18.20 -1.42
N ARG A 693 -11.52 18.27 -0.29
CA ARG A 693 -10.06 18.05 -0.17
C ARG A 693 -9.71 16.60 0.19
N HIS A 694 -10.65 15.67 0.02
CA HIS A 694 -10.46 14.24 0.24
C HIS A 694 -10.12 13.82 1.68
N ALA A 695 -10.42 14.64 2.68
CA ALA A 695 -10.28 14.26 4.08
C ALA A 695 -11.53 13.52 4.59
N GLY A 696 -11.34 12.23 4.87
CA GLY A 696 -12.37 11.33 5.40
C GLY A 696 -12.42 11.31 6.92
N LEU A 697 -11.37 11.75 7.62
CA LEU A 697 -11.38 11.98 9.07
C LEU A 697 -11.18 13.47 9.34
N LEU A 698 -11.93 14.02 10.29
CA LEU A 698 -11.89 15.44 10.64
C LEU A 698 -11.88 15.66 12.15
N GLU A 699 -11.12 16.65 12.57
CA GLU A 699 -11.33 17.35 13.83
C GLU A 699 -11.60 18.82 13.52
N ILE A 700 -12.72 19.35 14.01
CA ILE A 700 -13.10 20.75 13.86
C ILE A 700 -13.43 21.27 15.25
N THR A 701 -12.71 22.30 15.69
CA THR A 701 -12.86 22.88 17.03
C THR A 701 -12.83 24.41 16.98
N ASP A 702 -13.55 25.06 17.91
CA ASP A 702 -13.48 26.49 18.17
C ASP A 702 -12.32 26.90 19.09
N ASP A 703 -11.62 25.92 19.68
CA ASP A 703 -10.46 26.16 20.55
C ASP A 703 -9.22 26.65 19.76
N ASP A 704 -8.21 27.13 20.48
CA ASP A 704 -7.02 27.77 19.94
C ASP A 704 -5.73 27.29 20.64
N GLN A 705 -4.60 27.73 20.10
CA GLN A 705 -3.29 27.54 20.68
C GLN A 705 -3.23 28.10 22.13
N PRO A 706 -2.42 27.50 23.02
CA PRO A 706 -1.34 26.54 22.73
C PRO A 706 -1.76 25.06 22.69
N ASN A 707 -3.02 24.73 22.98
CA ASN A 707 -3.46 23.35 23.06
C ASN A 707 -4.94 23.19 22.66
N PRO A 708 -5.27 23.16 21.36
CA PRO A 708 -6.65 23.04 20.90
C PRO A 708 -7.29 21.66 21.14
N TYR A 709 -6.62 20.77 21.88
CA TYR A 709 -6.90 19.35 22.05
C TYR A 709 -7.34 18.97 23.47
N ASP A 710 -7.28 19.92 24.42
CA ASP A 710 -7.58 19.65 25.84
C ASP A 710 -9.05 19.86 26.23
N ASN A 711 -9.88 20.37 25.32
CA ASN A 711 -11.31 20.58 25.54
C ASN A 711 -12.16 20.00 24.41
N LEU A 712 -13.32 19.45 24.78
CA LEU A 712 -14.38 19.16 23.81
C LEU A 712 -15.25 20.41 23.60
N PRO A 713 -15.55 20.80 22.34
CA PRO A 713 -16.47 21.92 22.09
C PRO A 713 -17.83 21.77 22.79
N SER A 714 -18.54 22.90 22.92
CA SER A 714 -19.88 22.92 23.52
C SER A 714 -20.85 21.94 22.83
N GLU A 715 -21.91 21.52 23.52
CA GLU A 715 -22.90 20.58 22.94
C GLU A 715 -23.52 21.10 21.65
N ALA A 716 -23.83 22.40 21.59
CA ALA A 716 -24.37 23.01 20.39
C ALA A 716 -23.38 22.97 19.21
N TYR A 717 -22.07 23.09 19.49
CA TYR A 717 -21.01 22.99 18.49
C TYR A 717 -20.84 21.55 18.00
N MET A 718 -20.73 20.59 18.92
CA MET A 718 -20.60 19.18 18.59
C MET A 718 -21.79 18.66 17.78
N GLN A 719 -23.02 19.07 18.12
CA GLN A 719 -24.21 18.71 17.33
C GLN A 719 -24.16 19.32 15.91
N ALA A 720 -23.63 20.53 15.74
CA ALA A 720 -23.42 21.11 14.42
C ALA A 720 -22.41 20.28 13.60
N LEU A 721 -21.31 19.84 14.22
CA LEU A 721 -20.29 19.01 13.57
C LEU A 721 -20.81 17.62 13.23
N ILE A 722 -21.47 16.94 14.18
CA ILE A 722 -22.10 15.62 13.98
C ILE A 722 -23.16 15.67 12.88
N GLY A 723 -23.93 16.76 12.81
CA GLY A 723 -24.91 16.99 11.75
C GLY A 723 -24.28 17.29 10.39
N ALA A 724 -23.07 17.86 10.35
CA ALA A 724 -22.37 18.19 9.12
C ALA A 724 -21.67 16.99 8.47
N VAL A 725 -21.19 16.03 9.26
CA VAL A 725 -20.53 14.83 8.72
C VAL A 725 -21.54 13.73 8.41
N PRO A 726 -21.39 13.00 7.30
CA PRO A 726 -22.31 11.92 6.93
C PRO A 726 -22.13 10.65 7.79
N GLY A 727 -20.94 10.41 8.35
CA GLY A 727 -20.62 9.26 9.22
C GLY A 727 -20.28 7.98 8.45
N GLY A 728 -19.38 7.15 8.97
CA GLY A 728 -18.89 5.91 8.36
C GLY A 728 -18.08 5.08 9.34
N THR A 729 -17.20 4.23 8.82
CA THR A 729 -16.26 3.44 9.64
C THR A 729 -14.81 3.67 9.19
N PRO A 730 -13.83 3.67 10.12
CA PRO A 730 -12.42 3.76 9.77
C PRO A 730 -12.01 2.59 8.87
N LEU A 731 -11.13 2.84 7.90
CA LEU A 731 -10.54 1.78 7.08
C LEU A 731 -9.34 1.20 7.82
N ILE A 732 -9.43 -0.05 8.26
CA ILE A 732 -8.32 -0.74 8.91
C ILE A 732 -7.78 -1.75 7.91
N GLY A 733 -6.56 -1.51 7.42
CA GLY A 733 -5.87 -2.45 6.56
C GLY A 733 -5.35 -3.64 7.37
N ASN A 734 -5.38 -4.82 6.76
CA ASN A 734 -4.57 -5.94 7.23
C ASN A 734 -3.08 -5.59 7.03
N PRO A 735 -2.16 -6.17 7.83
CA PRO A 735 -0.74 -6.04 7.55
C PRO A 735 -0.45 -6.51 6.12
N ALA A 736 0.40 -5.77 5.40
CA ALA A 736 0.81 -6.17 4.05
C ALA A 736 1.40 -7.59 4.09
N LYS A 737 0.80 -8.51 3.33
CA LYS A 737 1.26 -9.89 3.25
C LYS A 737 2.53 -9.93 2.39
N ALA A 738 3.60 -10.46 2.95
CA ALA A 738 4.79 -10.75 2.18
C ALA A 738 4.53 -11.94 1.25
N THR A 739 4.86 -11.79 -0.03
CA THR A 739 4.55 -12.75 -1.11
C THR A 739 5.63 -13.81 -1.32
N SER A 740 6.69 -13.85 -0.50
CA SER A 740 7.86 -14.73 -0.69
C SER A 740 8.23 -15.56 0.55
N SER A 741 8.12 -16.88 0.51
CA SER A 741 8.40 -17.78 1.65
C SER A 741 9.89 -18.08 1.89
N HIS A 742 10.81 -17.29 1.34
CA HIS A 742 12.25 -17.57 1.39
C HIS A 742 12.90 -17.14 2.72
N VAL A 743 13.76 -17.99 3.29
CA VAL A 743 14.60 -17.67 4.46
C VAL A 743 16.00 -17.31 4.00
N ALA A 744 16.39 -16.03 4.09
CA ALA A 744 17.79 -15.63 3.99
C ALA A 744 18.59 -16.17 5.19
N GLY A 745 19.87 -16.46 5.02
CA GLY A 745 20.75 -17.00 6.07
C GLY A 745 20.74 -16.19 7.38
N LEU A 746 21.37 -16.70 8.44
CA LEU A 746 21.36 -16.02 9.74
C LEU A 746 22.58 -15.10 9.91
N PRO A 747 22.45 -13.95 10.60
CA PRO A 747 23.62 -13.15 10.95
C PRO A 747 24.55 -13.97 11.86
N SER A 748 25.77 -14.24 11.40
CA SER A 748 26.71 -15.13 12.11
C SER A 748 27.52 -14.44 13.21
N ASP A 749 27.46 -13.11 13.27
CA ASP A 749 28.39 -12.25 14.02
C ASP A 749 27.68 -11.27 14.96
N VAL A 750 26.45 -11.58 15.38
CA VAL A 750 25.71 -10.76 16.34
C VAL A 750 26.54 -10.55 17.60
N ALA A 751 26.72 -9.28 17.98
CA ALA A 751 27.54 -8.87 19.12
C ALA A 751 26.87 -7.75 19.92
N ILE A 752 27.21 -7.71 21.22
CA ILE A 752 26.87 -6.60 22.10
C ILE A 752 27.94 -5.52 21.93
N SER A 753 27.55 -4.38 21.37
CA SER A 753 28.45 -3.23 21.19
C SER A 753 28.54 -2.35 22.44
N SER A 754 27.44 -2.25 23.20
CA SER A 754 27.38 -1.53 24.48
C SER A 754 26.26 -2.05 25.37
N SER A 755 26.38 -1.83 26.66
CA SER A 755 25.31 -2.07 27.63
C SER A 755 25.31 -0.97 28.68
N ASP A 756 24.10 -0.61 29.12
CA ASP A 756 23.88 0.48 30.05
C ASP A 756 22.91 0.09 31.18
N TYR A 757 22.47 1.06 31.99
CA TYR A 757 21.56 0.81 33.12
C TYR A 757 20.24 0.19 32.70
N SER A 758 19.66 0.57 31.56
CA SER A 758 18.36 0.04 31.11
C SER A 758 18.31 -0.27 29.61
N SER A 759 19.47 -0.44 28.98
CA SER A 759 19.56 -0.73 27.56
C SER A 759 20.76 -1.58 27.17
N VAL A 760 20.64 -2.28 26.05
CA VAL A 760 21.71 -3.06 25.42
C VAL A 760 21.70 -2.76 23.93
N THR A 761 22.87 -2.49 23.36
CA THR A 761 23.00 -2.21 21.93
C THR A 761 23.66 -3.35 21.20
N LEU A 762 22.94 -3.88 20.21
CA LEU A 762 23.33 -5.01 19.38
C LEU A 762 23.80 -4.52 18.01
N THR A 763 24.77 -5.22 17.43
CA THR A 763 25.26 -5.02 16.05
C THR A 763 25.47 -6.35 15.36
N TRP A 764 25.24 -6.40 14.05
CA TRP A 764 25.45 -7.58 13.22
C TRP A 764 25.84 -7.20 11.79
N SER A 765 26.33 -8.16 10.99
CA SER A 765 26.58 -7.95 9.56
C SER A 765 25.31 -8.15 8.73
N SER A 766 25.25 -7.49 7.57
CA SER A 766 24.14 -7.69 6.64
C SER A 766 24.16 -9.09 6.02
N VAL A 767 22.98 -9.65 5.81
CA VAL A 767 22.75 -10.93 5.13
C VAL A 767 22.14 -10.65 3.75
N SER A 768 22.71 -11.25 2.71
CA SER A 768 22.18 -11.16 1.34
C SER A 768 20.74 -11.70 1.26
N ASN A 769 19.86 -10.98 0.55
CA ASN A 769 18.44 -11.29 0.37
C ASN A 769 17.60 -11.30 1.67
N ALA A 770 18.13 -10.80 2.80
CA ALA A 770 17.31 -10.61 3.99
C ALA A 770 16.20 -9.59 3.71
N LEU A 771 14.96 -9.94 4.11
CA LEU A 771 13.84 -8.99 4.05
C LEU A 771 13.97 -7.94 5.17
N GLY A 772 14.41 -8.38 6.35
CA GLY A 772 14.65 -7.55 7.52
C GLY A 772 15.30 -8.37 8.62
N TYR A 773 15.48 -7.76 9.80
CA TYR A 773 16.00 -8.42 11.00
C TYR A 773 14.99 -8.33 12.14
N ALA A 774 14.79 -9.44 12.83
CA ALA A 774 13.96 -9.54 14.02
C ALA A 774 14.86 -9.81 15.24
N VAL A 775 14.75 -8.98 16.27
CA VAL A 775 15.46 -9.13 17.54
C VAL A 775 14.53 -9.78 18.55
N TYR A 776 15.02 -10.86 19.15
CA TYR A 776 14.33 -11.58 20.21
C TYR A 776 15.08 -11.38 21.52
N LYS A 777 14.35 -11.03 22.57
CA LYS A 777 14.80 -10.98 23.96
C LYS A 777 14.13 -12.12 24.72
N ASP A 778 14.91 -13.02 25.30
CA ASP A 778 14.40 -14.16 26.08
C ASP A 778 13.37 -15.00 25.30
N GLY A 779 13.60 -15.12 23.99
CA GLY A 779 12.73 -15.84 23.05
C GLY A 779 11.50 -15.08 22.58
N ALA A 780 11.23 -13.87 23.09
CA ALA A 780 10.12 -13.02 22.66
C ALA A 780 10.59 -11.97 21.65
N LEU A 781 9.81 -11.76 20.57
CA LEU A 781 10.07 -10.71 19.59
C LEU A 781 9.89 -9.33 20.23
N VAL A 782 10.92 -8.49 20.16
CA VAL A 782 10.93 -7.13 20.73
C VAL A 782 11.24 -6.03 19.74
N LEU A 783 11.66 -6.38 18.52
CA LEU A 783 11.98 -5.41 17.47
C LEU A 783 12.02 -6.10 16.10
N GLU A 784 11.45 -5.48 15.07
CA GLU A 784 11.71 -5.81 13.66
C GLU A 784 12.25 -4.60 12.91
N LEU A 785 13.24 -4.80 12.04
CA LEU A 785 13.90 -3.72 11.30
C LEU A 785 14.02 -4.05 9.81
N PRO A 786 13.96 -3.04 8.93
CA PRO A 786 14.36 -3.19 7.54
C PRO A 786 15.78 -3.75 7.39
N ALA A 787 16.05 -4.47 6.30
CA ALA A 787 17.35 -5.14 6.07
C ALA A 787 18.54 -4.18 5.91
N SER A 788 18.29 -2.88 5.71
CA SER A 788 19.31 -1.83 5.68
C SER A 788 19.86 -1.47 7.06
N LEU A 789 19.16 -1.85 8.14
CA LEU A 789 19.52 -1.48 9.51
C LEU A 789 20.11 -2.70 10.25
N THR A 790 21.38 -2.63 10.61
CA THR A 790 22.14 -3.76 11.18
C THR A 790 22.64 -3.50 12.62
N ARG A 791 21.96 -2.59 13.31
CA ARG A 791 22.24 -2.15 14.67
C ARG A 791 20.95 -1.76 15.34
N ALA A 792 20.81 -2.02 16.64
CA ALA A 792 19.71 -1.48 17.43
C ALA A 792 20.01 -1.45 18.93
N THR A 793 19.52 -0.42 19.62
CA THR A 793 19.51 -0.32 21.08
C THR A 793 18.16 -0.78 21.62
N VAL A 794 18.13 -1.94 22.28
CA VAL A 794 16.95 -2.42 23.00
C VAL A 794 16.92 -1.74 24.36
N GLY A 795 15.84 -1.02 24.65
CA GLY A 795 15.63 -0.24 25.88
C GLY A 795 14.68 -0.92 26.86
N MET A 796 14.20 -0.14 27.85
CA MET A 796 13.25 -0.56 28.88
C MET A 796 13.63 -1.87 29.60
N LEU A 797 14.94 -2.11 29.75
CA LEU A 797 15.47 -3.24 30.49
C LEU A 797 15.61 -2.90 31.97
N ASP A 798 15.34 -3.87 32.84
CA ASP A 798 15.53 -3.71 34.27
C ASP A 798 17.02 -3.49 34.61
N PRO A 799 17.36 -2.47 35.42
CA PRO A 799 18.73 -2.27 35.88
C PRO A 799 19.28 -3.40 36.75
N GLY A 800 20.57 -3.70 36.58
CA GLY A 800 21.26 -4.77 37.31
C GLY A 800 20.89 -6.19 36.86
N SER A 801 20.22 -6.33 35.73
CA SER A 801 19.88 -7.62 35.13
C SER A 801 21.11 -8.32 34.58
N SER A 802 21.16 -9.65 34.71
CA SER A 802 22.22 -10.49 34.14
C SER A 802 21.62 -11.71 33.45
N GLY A 803 22.31 -12.23 32.43
CA GLY A 803 21.83 -13.41 31.71
C GLY A 803 20.71 -13.12 30.71
N ILE A 804 20.50 -11.85 30.32
CA ILE A 804 19.48 -11.49 29.32
C ILE A 804 19.91 -12.11 27.99
N SER A 805 19.05 -12.94 27.39
CA SER A 805 19.38 -13.62 26.15
C SER A 805 18.86 -12.84 24.95
N PHE A 806 19.72 -12.61 23.96
CA PHE A 806 19.37 -11.97 22.70
C PHE A 806 19.65 -12.88 21.51
N GLU A 807 18.77 -12.82 20.52
CA GLU A 807 18.93 -13.45 19.21
C GLU A 807 18.51 -12.48 18.13
N VAL A 808 19.24 -12.46 17.01
CA VAL A 808 18.84 -11.71 15.80
C VAL A 808 18.60 -12.71 14.68
N ARG A 809 17.43 -12.67 14.07
CA ARG A 809 17.02 -13.57 12.99
C ARG A 809 16.67 -12.76 11.76
N THR A 810 16.72 -13.35 10.58
CA THR A 810 16.14 -12.76 9.38
C THR A 810 14.61 -12.90 9.43
N VAL A 811 13.89 -11.88 8.97
CA VAL A 811 12.41 -11.87 8.92
C VAL A 811 11.93 -12.81 7.80
N LEU A 812 10.93 -13.67 8.08
CA LEU A 812 10.25 -14.52 7.10
C LEU A 812 8.94 -13.86 6.62
N ALA A 813 8.45 -14.25 5.44
CA ALA A 813 7.10 -13.84 5.01
C ALA A 813 5.95 -14.41 5.85
N SER A 814 6.16 -15.52 6.56
CA SER A 814 5.15 -16.15 7.42
C SER A 814 5.05 -15.57 8.84
N GLY A 815 5.87 -14.56 9.19
CA GLY A 815 5.81 -13.91 10.51
C GLY A 815 6.33 -14.76 11.68
N SER A 816 6.96 -15.91 11.42
CA SER A 816 7.65 -16.71 12.46
C SER A 816 9.05 -17.06 11.98
N GLY A 817 10.07 -16.51 12.64
CA GLY A 817 11.46 -16.54 12.20
C GLY A 817 11.99 -17.93 11.79
N GLY A 818 12.77 -17.94 10.70
CA GLY A 818 13.66 -19.05 10.36
C GLY A 818 14.68 -19.28 11.49
N GLY A 819 15.41 -20.38 11.45
CA GLY A 819 16.22 -20.92 12.55
C GLY A 819 16.96 -19.91 13.44
N SER A 820 17.21 -20.26 14.70
CA SER A 820 17.90 -19.37 15.65
C SER A 820 19.35 -19.09 15.25
N SER A 821 19.77 -17.82 15.31
CA SER A 821 21.19 -17.46 15.36
C SER A 821 21.79 -17.88 16.70
N ARG A 822 23.11 -17.71 16.88
CA ARG A 822 23.76 -17.94 18.16
C ARG A 822 23.16 -16.99 19.22
N THR A 823 22.56 -17.54 20.27
CA THR A 823 22.14 -16.78 21.45
C THR A 823 23.33 -16.09 22.12
N ILE A 824 23.21 -14.79 22.38
CA ILE A 824 24.21 -13.97 23.09
C ILE A 824 23.62 -13.48 24.41
N SER A 825 24.41 -13.54 25.47
CA SER A 825 24.02 -13.12 26.81
C SER A 825 24.51 -11.70 27.09
N ALA A 826 23.62 -10.85 27.60
CA ALA A 826 23.90 -9.48 28.02
C ALA A 826 23.62 -9.26 29.52
N SER A 827 24.04 -8.10 30.02
CA SER A 827 23.76 -7.61 31.37
C SER A 827 23.62 -6.09 31.36
N THR A 828 22.76 -5.55 32.21
CA THR A 828 22.63 -4.10 32.43
C THR A 828 23.42 -3.67 33.67
N LYS A 829 23.79 -2.39 33.72
CA LYS A 829 24.46 -1.83 34.91
C LYS A 829 23.49 -1.76 36.09
N SER A 830 23.96 -2.03 37.30
CA SER A 830 23.18 -1.82 38.53
C SER A 830 23.11 -0.33 38.87
N LEU A 831 21.94 0.14 39.30
CA LEU A 831 21.79 1.49 39.82
C LEU A 831 22.60 1.69 41.13
N PRO A 832 23.07 2.92 41.41
CA PRO A 832 23.56 3.31 42.73
C PRO A 832 22.49 3.14 43.83
N SER A 833 22.91 3.16 45.10
CA SER A 833 22.00 3.10 46.26
C SER A 833 20.95 4.20 46.27
N ASP A 834 21.32 5.36 45.72
CA ASP A 834 20.48 6.56 45.71
C ASP A 834 19.41 6.49 44.60
N GLY A 835 19.47 5.46 43.76
CA GLY A 835 18.49 5.18 42.72
C GLY A 835 18.85 5.77 41.35
N PRO A 836 17.85 5.95 40.47
CA PRO A 836 18.04 6.36 39.07
C PRO A 836 18.41 7.84 38.87
N ILE A 837 18.18 8.69 39.88
CA ILE A 837 18.56 10.10 39.87
C ILE A 837 19.58 10.31 41.00
N THR A 838 20.78 10.78 40.66
CA THR A 838 21.90 10.89 41.61
C THR A 838 22.78 12.10 41.30
N ASN A 839 23.87 12.28 42.05
CA ASN A 839 24.85 13.37 41.87
C ASN A 839 24.21 14.76 41.79
N VAL A 840 23.15 14.95 42.58
CA VAL A 840 22.37 16.17 42.57
C VAL A 840 23.10 17.29 43.31
N SER A 841 23.17 18.46 42.70
CA SER A 841 23.83 19.64 43.28
C SER A 841 23.26 20.94 42.71
N TYR A 842 23.51 22.04 43.40
CA TYR A 842 23.24 23.38 42.89
C TYR A 842 24.40 24.34 43.22
N THR A 843 24.61 25.33 42.36
CA THR A 843 25.54 26.43 42.58
C THR A 843 24.86 27.73 42.24
N GLN A 844 24.86 28.68 43.17
CA GLN A 844 24.28 30.01 42.96
C GLN A 844 25.35 31.02 42.51
N ASN A 845 25.11 31.66 41.36
CA ASN A 845 25.96 32.68 40.77
C ASN A 845 25.14 33.97 40.60
N GLY A 846 25.11 34.82 41.64
CA GLY A 846 24.23 35.98 41.67
C GLY A 846 22.76 35.55 41.67
N ASP A 847 21.98 36.09 40.73
CA ASP A 847 20.55 35.79 40.60
C ASP A 847 20.25 34.55 39.74
N THR A 848 21.28 33.88 39.21
CA THR A 848 21.11 32.62 38.45
C THR A 848 21.61 31.44 39.27
N VAL A 849 20.79 30.41 39.39
CA VAL A 849 21.16 29.15 40.04
C VAL A 849 21.34 28.07 38.99
N VAL A 850 22.46 27.35 39.08
CA VAL A 850 22.76 26.21 38.22
C VAL A 850 22.50 24.93 39.00
N TYR A 851 21.46 24.19 38.65
CA TYR A 851 21.15 22.87 39.21
C TYR A 851 21.70 21.79 38.29
N LYS A 852 22.16 20.68 38.88
CA LYS A 852 22.66 19.51 38.16
C LYS A 852 22.14 18.22 38.77
N ALA A 853 21.91 17.22 37.93
CA ALA A 853 21.56 15.87 38.32
C ALA A 853 22.00 14.87 37.26
N ASP A 854 22.48 13.70 37.69
CA ASP A 854 22.66 12.57 36.79
C ASP A 854 21.39 11.72 36.78
N VAL A 855 20.82 11.53 35.59
CA VAL A 855 19.63 10.70 35.37
C VAL A 855 20.05 9.48 34.56
N LEU A 856 20.04 8.31 35.21
CA LEU A 856 20.70 7.09 34.73
C LEU A 856 19.81 6.19 33.87
N VAL A 857 18.50 6.41 33.89
CA VAL A 857 17.49 5.69 33.09
C VAL A 857 16.59 6.70 32.38
N PRO A 858 16.01 6.36 31.21
CA PRO A 858 15.16 7.28 30.48
C PRO A 858 13.84 7.52 31.20
N TYR A 859 13.38 8.78 31.16
CA TYR A 859 12.04 9.19 31.58
C TYR A 859 11.32 9.91 30.44
N ALA A 860 9.99 10.01 30.50
CA ALA A 860 9.23 10.90 29.61
C ALA A 860 9.51 12.36 29.98
N PHE A 861 9.53 12.65 31.28
CA PHE A 861 9.80 13.97 31.84
C PHE A 861 10.88 13.92 32.89
N VAL A 862 11.80 14.87 32.81
CA VAL A 862 12.77 15.20 33.87
C VAL A 862 12.53 16.66 34.26
N ARG A 863 11.93 16.87 35.42
CA ARG A 863 11.50 18.19 35.90
C ARG A 863 12.35 18.65 37.08
N LEU A 864 12.57 19.95 37.15
CA LEU A 864 13.11 20.61 38.34
C LEU A 864 11.99 21.46 38.96
N PHE A 865 11.69 21.20 40.22
CA PHE A 865 10.80 22.02 41.02
C PHE A 865 11.61 22.80 42.06
N ILE A 866 11.16 24.00 42.40
CA ILE A 866 11.82 24.87 43.39
C ILE A 866 10.77 25.39 44.36
N GLY A 867 11.05 25.26 45.65
CA GLY A 867 10.23 25.75 46.74
C GLY A 867 10.67 27.14 47.22
N ILE A 868 9.91 27.66 48.18
CA ILE A 868 10.15 28.94 48.85
C ILE A 868 10.38 28.70 50.35
N ASN A 869 10.75 29.75 51.07
CA ASN A 869 10.70 29.71 52.53
C ASN A 869 9.24 29.71 52.98
N GLN A 870 8.77 28.56 53.45
CA GLN A 870 7.44 28.41 54.04
C GLN A 870 7.46 28.91 55.51
N ASP A 871 6.41 29.62 55.95
CA ASP A 871 6.32 30.11 57.33
C ASP A 871 6.23 28.96 58.36
N ASP A 872 6.95 29.11 59.47
CA ASP A 872 7.43 28.08 60.40
C ASP A 872 6.36 27.13 61.01
N GLN A 873 6.69 25.83 61.04
CA GLN A 873 5.89 24.70 61.54
C GLN A 873 5.80 24.60 63.08
N TYR A 874 6.51 25.44 63.85
CA TYR A 874 6.58 25.33 65.31
C TYR A 874 5.64 26.26 66.10
N SER A 875 4.71 26.95 65.44
CA SER A 875 3.69 27.76 66.13
C SER A 875 2.47 26.93 66.57
N PHE A 876 1.85 27.26 67.71
CA PHE A 876 0.64 26.59 68.22
C PHE A 876 -0.58 26.66 67.27
N ASN A 877 -0.48 27.42 66.17
CA ASN A 877 -1.48 27.51 65.12
C ASN A 877 -0.78 27.78 63.78
N PRO A 878 -0.25 26.74 63.09
CA PRO A 878 0.56 26.93 61.90
C PRO A 878 -0.24 27.63 60.78
N THR A 879 0.41 28.62 60.16
CA THR A 879 -0.02 29.21 58.90
C THR A 879 -0.03 28.10 57.84
N PRO A 880 -1.09 27.99 57.01
CA PRO A 880 -1.11 26.98 55.95
C PRO A 880 0.02 27.25 54.95
N VAL A 881 0.90 26.27 54.74
CA VAL A 881 1.89 26.32 53.65
C VAL A 881 1.18 26.20 52.29
N HIS A 882 1.61 27.02 51.32
CA HIS A 882 1.00 27.14 49.99
C HIS A 882 2.02 26.76 48.92
N GLY A 883 1.54 26.04 47.90
CA GLY A 883 2.35 25.51 46.81
C GLY A 883 1.88 24.11 46.42
N TRP A 884 2.44 23.55 45.36
CA TRP A 884 2.14 22.21 44.91
C TRP A 884 2.79 21.16 45.84
N PRO A 885 2.02 20.21 46.42
CA PRO A 885 2.57 19.16 47.25
C PRO A 885 3.19 18.04 46.41
N MET A 886 4.43 17.66 46.75
CA MET A 886 5.17 16.59 46.11
C MET A 886 5.52 15.50 47.12
N ASP A 887 5.08 14.28 46.86
CA ASP A 887 5.32 13.14 47.73
C ASP A 887 6.79 12.71 47.68
N LYS A 888 7.38 12.50 48.86
CA LYS A 888 8.64 11.78 48.98
C LYS A 888 8.35 10.27 48.93
N PRO A 889 8.93 9.50 48.00
CA PRO A 889 8.66 8.08 47.89
C PRO A 889 9.00 7.32 49.19
N GLY A 890 8.05 6.53 49.68
CA GLY A 890 8.18 5.73 50.90
C GLY A 890 7.60 6.39 52.16
N LEU A 891 7.28 5.56 53.15
CA LEU A 891 6.89 6.01 54.48
C LEU A 891 8.13 6.20 55.35
N ASP A 892 8.09 7.15 56.28
CA ASP A 892 9.10 7.24 57.32
C ASP A 892 9.06 6.01 58.26
N SER A 893 9.99 5.94 59.22
CA SER A 893 10.05 4.82 60.18
C SER A 893 8.79 4.67 61.05
N LEU A 894 7.87 5.62 61.00
CA LEU A 894 6.61 5.66 61.75
C LEU A 894 5.39 5.39 60.86
N GLY A 895 5.56 5.14 59.56
CA GLY A 895 4.47 4.93 58.62
C GLY A 895 3.84 6.22 58.10
N THR A 896 4.52 7.36 58.22
CA THR A 896 4.03 8.68 57.81
C THR A 896 4.53 9.04 56.40
N GLN A 897 3.65 9.61 55.58
CA GLN A 897 4.01 10.14 54.27
C GLN A 897 4.63 11.53 54.43
N LEU A 898 5.80 11.73 53.82
CA LEU A 898 6.50 13.02 53.81
C LEU A 898 6.27 13.72 52.48
N HIS A 899 6.17 15.05 52.52
CA HIS A 899 5.94 15.89 51.34
C HIS A 899 6.92 17.06 51.30
N GLN A 900 7.25 17.51 50.10
CA GLN A 900 7.88 18.80 49.85
C GLN A 900 6.87 19.71 49.16
N ILE A 901 6.81 20.98 49.56
CA ILE A 901 5.95 21.98 48.91
C ILE A 901 6.80 22.79 47.94
N VAL A 902 6.38 22.84 46.68
CA VAL A 902 7.10 23.51 45.60
C VAL A 902 6.22 24.59 44.95
N ASN A 903 6.85 25.67 44.48
CA ASN A 903 6.15 26.86 44.01
C ASN A 903 6.57 27.25 42.59
N TYR A 904 7.68 26.71 42.11
CA TYR A 904 8.19 26.95 40.77
C TYR A 904 8.51 25.63 40.08
N LEU A 905 8.36 25.60 38.76
CA LEU A 905 8.61 24.46 37.89
C LEU A 905 9.47 24.90 36.71
N VAL A 906 10.52 24.13 36.43
CA VAL A 906 11.26 24.17 35.18
C VAL A 906 11.00 22.85 34.45
N GLU A 907 10.44 22.97 33.24
CA GLU A 907 10.11 21.84 32.37
C GLU A 907 10.57 22.11 30.94
N GLY A 908 11.08 21.05 30.29
CA GLY A 908 11.42 21.07 28.88
C GLY A 908 12.72 20.34 28.56
N ASN A 909 13.46 20.88 27.60
CA ASN A 909 14.69 20.35 27.04
C ASN A 909 15.60 21.50 26.53
N ALA A 910 16.62 21.17 25.74
CA ALA A 910 17.59 22.14 25.23
C ALA A 910 17.01 23.17 24.22
N PHE A 911 15.86 22.89 23.61
CA PHE A 911 15.21 23.75 22.62
C PHE A 911 14.08 24.60 23.22
N TYR A 912 13.35 24.05 24.18
CA TYR A 912 12.28 24.71 24.90
C TYR A 912 12.44 24.45 26.39
N SER A 913 12.53 25.49 27.21
CA SER A 913 12.72 25.34 28.66
C SER A 913 11.90 26.38 29.42
N GLY A 914 10.64 26.05 29.67
CA GLY A 914 9.72 26.94 30.35
C GLY A 914 10.05 27.07 31.84
N PHE A 915 9.89 28.28 32.38
CA PHE A 915 9.95 28.53 33.81
C PHE A 915 8.58 29.03 34.27
N TYR A 916 8.01 28.37 35.27
CA TYR A 916 6.64 28.57 35.71
C TYR A 916 6.54 28.80 37.20
N GLU A 917 5.52 29.55 37.59
CA GLU A 917 5.08 29.76 38.96
C GLU A 917 3.74 29.05 39.20
N TYR A 918 3.61 28.43 40.37
CA TYR A 918 2.38 27.78 40.79
C TYR A 918 1.29 28.81 41.07
N THR A 919 0.15 28.69 40.39
CA THR A 919 -0.98 29.61 40.52
C THR A 919 -2.22 28.98 41.12
N GLY A 920 -2.15 27.69 41.47
CA GLY A 920 -3.26 27.00 42.13
C GLY A 920 -3.52 27.50 43.55
N THR A 921 -4.71 27.21 44.05
CA THR A 921 -5.18 27.74 45.35
C THR A 921 -4.87 26.83 46.55
N TRP A 922 -4.22 25.69 46.31
CA TRP A 922 -4.01 24.65 47.31
C TRP A 922 -3.10 25.10 48.46
N ASN A 923 -3.45 24.66 49.68
CA ASN A 923 -2.59 24.77 50.85
C ASN A 923 -2.73 23.54 51.75
N SER A 924 -1.82 23.37 52.69
CA SER A 924 -1.75 22.23 53.62
C SER A 924 -2.99 21.97 54.49
N LYS A 925 -3.98 22.87 54.58
CA LYS A 925 -5.27 22.61 55.26
C LYS A 925 -6.37 22.16 54.30
N SER A 926 -6.13 22.19 53.00
CA SER A 926 -7.07 21.74 51.98
C SER A 926 -7.30 20.23 52.10
N LYS A 927 -8.56 19.81 51.98
CA LYS A 927 -8.93 18.40 51.79
C LYS A 927 -9.05 18.00 50.32
N SER A 928 -9.04 19.00 49.44
CA SER A 928 -9.07 18.81 47.99
C SER A 928 -7.65 18.56 47.50
N ASN A 929 -7.52 17.76 46.44
CA ASN A 929 -6.27 17.61 45.72
C ASN A 929 -5.78 18.96 45.19
N ALA A 930 -4.47 19.12 45.07
CA ALA A 930 -3.91 20.31 44.46
C ALA A 930 -4.28 20.39 42.97
N GLU A 931 -4.58 21.60 42.51
CA GLU A 931 -4.87 21.89 41.10
C GLU A 931 -3.55 22.07 40.35
N TRP A 932 -3.33 21.32 39.26
CA TRP A 932 -2.11 21.45 38.44
C TRP A 932 -2.20 22.73 37.61
N SER A 933 -1.89 23.86 38.26
CA SER A 933 -2.02 25.20 37.67
C SER A 933 -0.69 25.93 37.76
N TRP A 934 -0.11 26.21 36.59
CA TRP A 934 1.21 26.80 36.45
C TRP A 934 1.17 27.91 35.40
N SER A 935 1.73 29.08 35.73
CA SER A 935 1.83 30.23 34.82
C SER A 935 3.26 30.48 34.41
N SER A 936 3.51 30.65 33.11
CA SER A 936 4.86 30.96 32.60
C SER A 936 5.31 32.32 33.10
N ILE A 937 6.51 32.37 33.68
CA ILE A 937 7.19 33.58 34.16
C ILE A 937 8.51 33.84 33.40
N GLY A 938 8.88 32.95 32.47
CA GLY A 938 10.05 33.11 31.62
C GLY A 938 10.62 31.80 31.09
N VAL A 939 11.93 31.81 30.84
CA VAL A 939 12.70 30.68 30.32
C VAL A 939 13.84 30.37 31.28
N ALA A 940 14.09 29.09 31.54
CA ALA A 940 15.18 28.60 32.38
C ALA A 940 16.03 27.57 31.61
N PRO A 941 17.09 28.00 30.88
CA PRO A 941 17.83 27.15 29.96
C PRO A 941 18.27 25.80 30.56
N GLN A 942 17.85 24.72 29.91
CA GLN A 942 18.19 23.34 30.26
C GLN A 942 19.15 22.73 29.22
N SER A 943 20.04 21.84 29.64
CA SER A 943 20.89 21.05 28.74
C SER A 943 21.18 19.68 29.32
N GLN A 944 21.59 18.74 28.47
CA GLN A 944 21.97 17.39 28.87
C GLN A 944 23.30 17.01 28.20
N SER A 945 24.22 16.43 29.00
CA SER A 945 25.47 15.86 28.51
C SER A 945 25.69 14.50 29.18
N GLY A 946 25.59 13.41 28.41
CA GLY A 946 25.49 12.07 28.98
C GLY A 946 24.28 11.96 29.90
N TYR A 947 24.49 11.49 31.13
CA TYR A 947 23.44 11.44 32.16
C TYR A 947 23.19 12.79 32.84
N THR A 948 24.10 13.76 32.71
CA THR A 948 24.04 14.99 33.50
C THR A 948 23.08 15.99 32.86
N TYR A 949 21.96 16.23 33.53
CA TYR A 949 21.06 17.34 33.28
C TYR A 949 21.59 18.59 33.99
N THR A 950 21.48 19.74 33.34
CA THR A 950 21.85 21.04 33.90
C THR A 950 20.73 22.04 33.62
N TRP A 951 20.22 22.70 34.66
CA TRP A 951 19.25 23.79 34.56
C TRP A 951 19.88 25.10 35.02
N ASN A 952 19.75 26.15 34.23
CA ASN A 952 20.19 27.50 34.54
C ASN A 952 18.95 28.33 34.83
N VAL A 953 18.64 28.54 36.10
CA VAL A 953 17.36 29.12 36.53
C VAL A 953 17.57 30.57 36.99
N PRO A 954 16.93 31.55 36.34
CA PRO A 954 16.96 32.94 36.81
C PRO A 954 15.98 33.12 37.97
N LEU A 955 16.48 33.26 39.20
CA LEU A 955 15.66 33.49 40.39
C LEU A 955 15.41 34.98 40.67
N ALA A 956 15.96 35.90 39.86
CA ALA A 956 15.73 37.33 40.00
C ALA A 956 14.23 37.66 40.03
N GLY A 957 13.77 38.33 41.09
CA GLY A 957 12.36 38.75 41.22
C GLY A 957 11.40 37.66 41.69
N THR A 958 11.90 36.47 42.03
CA THR A 958 11.14 35.38 42.66
C THR A 958 11.45 35.31 44.16
N ASP A 959 10.63 34.60 44.93
CA ASP A 959 10.91 34.24 46.34
C ASP A 959 11.45 32.80 46.48
N ALA A 960 11.81 32.18 45.36
CA ALA A 960 12.40 30.85 45.28
C ALA A 960 13.70 30.73 46.08
N VAL A 961 13.88 29.60 46.76
CA VAL A 961 15.06 29.31 47.58
C VAL A 961 15.90 28.24 46.92
N ALA A 962 17.16 28.57 46.61
CA ALA A 962 18.05 27.69 45.84
C ALA A 962 18.29 26.29 46.48
N SER A 963 18.21 26.20 47.81
CA SER A 963 18.35 24.93 48.55
C SER A 963 17.06 24.13 48.67
N GLU A 964 15.91 24.70 48.31
CA GLU A 964 14.59 24.09 48.38
C GLU A 964 14.20 23.66 46.98
N TYR A 965 14.60 22.46 46.55
CA TYR A 965 14.33 22.00 45.19
C TYR A 965 14.11 20.50 45.13
N LEU A 966 13.51 20.04 44.04
CA LEU A 966 13.21 18.65 43.80
C LEU A 966 13.45 18.33 42.35
N ILE A 967 14.08 17.20 42.07
CA ILE A 967 14.17 16.68 40.71
C ILE A 967 13.28 15.46 40.61
N GLN A 968 12.43 15.46 39.59
CA GLN A 968 11.49 14.38 39.31
C GLN A 968 11.83 13.72 37.98
N GLY A 969 11.89 12.39 37.98
CA GLY A 969 11.74 11.57 36.78
C GLY A 969 10.36 10.91 36.75
N GLN A 970 9.64 11.04 35.64
CA GLN A 970 8.30 10.45 35.45
C GLN A 970 8.14 9.86 34.04
N GLY A 971 7.48 8.70 33.92
CA GLY A 971 7.23 8.00 32.66
C GLY A 971 8.33 7.01 32.29
N TYR A 972 7.99 5.86 31.70
CA TYR A 972 8.89 4.79 31.24
C TYR A 972 9.81 4.12 32.28
N ALA A 973 9.89 4.67 33.50
CA ALA A 973 10.49 4.09 34.68
C ALA A 973 9.67 4.48 35.92
N PRO A 974 9.82 3.78 37.07
CA PRO A 974 9.11 4.15 38.29
C PRO A 974 9.34 5.62 38.64
N ILE A 975 8.28 6.33 39.00
CA ILE A 975 8.38 7.74 39.40
C ILE A 975 9.43 7.90 40.52
N ASN A 976 10.33 8.86 40.34
CA ASN A 976 11.39 9.14 41.30
C ASN A 976 11.42 10.63 41.61
N ASN A 977 11.02 10.98 42.83
CA ASN A 977 11.12 12.34 43.36
C ASN A 977 12.30 12.40 44.32
N LEU A 978 13.37 13.10 43.92
CA LEU A 978 14.53 13.33 44.76
C LEU A 978 14.43 14.73 45.40
N CYS A 979 13.85 14.77 46.60
CA CYS A 979 13.62 15.99 47.38
C CYS A 979 14.91 16.50 48.03
N MET A 980 15.24 17.78 47.82
CA MET A 980 16.31 18.52 48.48
C MET A 980 15.73 19.71 49.24
N GLY A 981 16.10 19.88 50.50
CA GLY A 981 15.55 20.94 51.36
C GLY A 981 14.57 20.42 52.40
N THR A 982 13.57 21.23 52.72
CA THR A 982 12.68 21.05 53.86
C THR A 982 11.51 20.12 53.54
N LEU A 983 11.27 19.13 54.42
CA LEU A 983 10.15 18.20 54.32
C LEU A 983 9.09 18.51 55.38
N PHE A 984 7.83 18.31 55.01
CA PHE A 984 6.64 18.49 55.84
C PHE A 984 6.03 17.13 56.15
N MET A 985 5.60 16.92 57.40
CA MET A 985 4.91 15.69 57.82
C MET A 985 3.41 15.83 57.60
N TRP A 986 2.78 14.79 57.02
CA TRP A 986 1.33 14.70 56.93
C TRP A 986 0.80 13.44 57.63
N SER A 987 -0.04 13.61 58.65
CA SER A 987 -0.79 12.51 59.25
C SER A 987 -1.91 12.10 58.30
N VAL A 988 -1.77 10.94 57.66
CA VAL A 988 -2.85 10.30 56.89
C VAL A 988 -3.84 9.66 57.88
N LEU A 989 -4.73 10.48 58.47
CA LEU A 989 -5.91 10.04 59.22
C LEU A 989 -7.17 10.77 58.74
#